data_AF-A0A667XJI4-F1
#
_entry.id   AF-A0A667XJI4-F1
#
_cell.length_a   1.000
_cell.length_b   1.000
_cell.length_c   1.000
_cell.angle_alpha   90.00
_cell.angle_beta   90.00
_cell.angle_gamma   90.00
#
_symmetry.space_group_name_H-M   'P 1'
#
loop_
_entity.id
_entity.type
_entity.pdbx_description
1 polymer ?
#
loop_
_entity_poly.entity_id
_entity_poly.type
_entity_poly.pdbx_seq_one_letter_code
_entity_poly.pdbx_strand_id
1 'polypeptide(L)'
;MAGSPALSIDVTFVVCLSTLLVLVSGDPCLIISEVNADNPKLDTTEFVELYHTSGQRASLDGYTLVFYNGNGNIAYKVLDLKGYSTNDQGFFLVGSMDLLPKPAILLPPNTVQNGPDAIALYHTSAARYGEKMNATAIGLVDAVVYMTRRSGGAEVLAETLTPGEPAFVEDEGVHEGDESIERCLLSDDRWGFQVALPSPGQRNNCTPPASPATVPLISELRLGGGQVDGFVELTEAPSAGPLVLVVVDGKTDRVSVSVDVDTSRTGMISITIEKNYMKGDESGAVAVYSGRAADFPVGSPLSQTQPLDAFVFAGPGNKPSANLTETLIPGRQPYQLSASLKEGGFYLSRCGVATWARDPGVFWEAPQTPGQPNQCPWPKICPYSIVNPGGTDAPPHLPPWGRSDFLINELNTDTPGAAEDGEYIELWHPSGRRVSLQGVWLLLFSGHNNKPYREISLSGHFTTSKGYFLLGSDRLVPAPSLRLPPNTIQNGPDAVALYRSPFGAPTALQTGIPTRGLLDAVVYRQRGSDKEAQELSDALTPGQLPLLEDPDALPGDEALSRCGGLYPADLSAFAVAPPTPLRENTCPRPAPAPAGVVISEVASGHWTNHSQQLAFVEVVGPPMTALRGLVLTVFDQERSGTTIALPLTGSTDQNGFYIIGNVTGADQAFPEGSTVPVRGAVALCYDLFSVCRAGTSLTNSSLRDTLVFSENQRLLSSLSATRGTQVIPALRSVEDGPVSLSRCSCCEVRSPSSWTSSSPTPHSTNLCPSSAFSSHIDLCLGPLSSDWQEHSGNCSGLIQGRRVMEVADYLEQRCHCGISALYLQGANFSCVSGWLRVWGNIQALSDHQRALILQTSHMHPSPVQGDICSAATTDRHISTVSALGLQIGLVAGVLLLLGLAAAAFTYFYKKRRPLDYYSMELSEHAEGLSDL
;
A
#
# COMPACT_ATOMS: atom_id res chain seq x y z
N MET A 1 38.39 -48.62 71.16
CA MET A 1 36.95 -48.34 71.00
C MET A 1 36.83 -46.84 70.87
N ALA A 2 36.98 -46.36 69.65
CA ALA A 2 35.88 -46.03 68.72
C ALA A 2 35.56 -44.53 68.91
N GLY A 3 36.26 -43.74 68.10
CA GLY A 3 36.21 -42.28 68.09
C GLY A 3 34.92 -41.76 67.46
N SER A 4 34.48 -40.63 68.00
CA SER A 4 33.34 -39.85 67.54
C SER A 4 33.71 -39.10 66.26
N PRO A 5 32.89 -39.14 65.20
CA PRO A 5 33.15 -38.35 64.00
C PRO A 5 32.57 -36.94 64.17
N ALA A 6 33.39 -35.94 63.83
CA ALA A 6 32.97 -34.59 63.53
C ALA A 6 32.23 -34.61 62.18
N LEU A 7 30.96 -34.19 62.16
CA LEU A 7 30.21 -33.94 60.94
C LEU A 7 30.40 -32.47 60.57
N SER A 8 31.24 -32.22 59.56
CA SER A 8 31.38 -30.91 58.93
C SER A 8 30.10 -30.64 58.13
N ILE A 9 29.32 -29.66 58.55
CA ILE A 9 28.18 -29.15 57.78
C ILE A 9 28.75 -28.11 56.82
N ASP A 10 28.75 -28.42 55.53
CA ASP A 10 29.18 -27.52 54.46
C ASP A 10 28.36 -26.22 54.48
N VAL A 11 29.04 -25.11 54.80
CA VAL A 11 28.53 -23.73 54.73
C VAL A 11 28.57 -23.25 53.28
N THR A 12 27.95 -24.01 52.38
CA THR A 12 27.93 -23.70 50.93
C THR A 12 26.52 -23.73 50.35
N PHE A 13 25.49 -24.01 51.16
CA PHE A 13 24.12 -24.20 50.68
C PHE A 13 23.10 -23.14 51.11
N VAL A 14 23.50 -22.10 51.86
CA VAL A 14 22.57 -21.05 52.36
C VAL A 14 22.76 -19.68 51.69
N VAL A 15 23.76 -19.52 50.82
CA VAL A 15 23.96 -18.25 50.06
C VAL A 15 23.33 -18.29 48.65
N CYS A 16 22.85 -19.45 48.18
CA CYS A 16 22.35 -19.60 46.80
C CYS A 16 20.85 -19.32 46.59
N LEU A 17 20.13 -18.76 47.59
CA LEU A 17 18.68 -18.53 47.48
C LEU A 17 18.23 -17.07 47.68
N SER A 18 19.15 -16.10 47.59
CA SER A 18 18.80 -14.66 47.72
C SER A 18 19.36 -13.75 46.61
N THR A 19 19.92 -14.30 45.54
CA THR A 19 20.39 -13.51 44.38
C THR A 19 20.01 -14.19 43.07
N LEU A 20 18.79 -13.93 42.57
CA LEU A 20 18.51 -13.45 41.20
C LEU A 20 16.98 -13.32 40.99
N LEU A 21 16.38 -12.33 41.64
CA LEU A 21 15.28 -11.59 41.03
C LEU A 21 15.91 -10.27 40.62
N VAL A 22 16.63 -10.27 39.49
CA VAL A 22 16.95 -9.03 38.80
C VAL A 22 15.64 -8.61 38.16
N LEU A 23 14.83 -7.85 38.91
CA LEU A 23 13.88 -6.96 38.28
C LEU A 23 14.74 -5.97 37.49
N VAL A 24 14.75 -6.10 36.16
CA VAL A 24 15.26 -5.07 35.28
C VAL A 24 14.30 -3.88 35.45
N SER A 25 14.57 -3.03 36.44
CA SER A 25 13.95 -1.72 36.53
C SER A 25 14.81 -0.80 35.69
N GLY A 26 14.35 -0.45 34.49
CA GLY A 26 14.95 0.66 33.76
C GLY A 26 14.84 1.94 34.59
N ASP A 27 15.84 2.81 34.52
CA ASP A 27 15.75 4.12 35.16
C ASP A 27 14.65 4.93 34.45
N PRO A 28 13.71 5.54 35.18
CA PRO A 28 12.68 6.34 34.56
C PRO A 28 13.29 7.61 33.96
N CYS A 29 12.74 8.07 32.84
CA CYS A 29 13.20 9.25 32.13
C CYS A 29 12.04 10.01 31.51
N LEU A 30 12.34 11.19 31.00
CA LEU A 30 11.44 11.99 30.19
C LEU A 30 11.52 11.58 28.71
N ILE A 31 10.36 11.42 28.07
CA ILE A 31 10.20 11.09 26.65
C ILE A 31 9.25 12.10 25.98
N ILE A 32 9.31 12.22 24.66
CA ILE A 32 8.34 12.92 23.84
C ILE A 32 7.12 12.00 23.70
N SER A 33 5.97 12.47 24.14
CA SER A 33 4.72 11.71 24.14
C SER A 33 3.88 11.99 22.90
N GLU A 34 3.76 13.25 22.55
CA GLU A 34 2.85 13.71 21.51
C GLU A 34 3.37 15.02 20.92
N VAL A 35 3.23 15.18 19.62
CA VAL A 35 3.52 16.43 18.92
C VAL A 35 2.34 16.75 18.02
N ASN A 36 1.80 17.95 18.17
CA ASN A 36 0.87 18.52 17.22
C ASN A 36 1.52 19.78 16.63
N ALA A 37 1.84 19.76 15.35
CA ALA A 37 2.54 20.85 14.67
C ALA A 37 1.70 21.53 13.59
N ASP A 38 0.68 20.86 13.03
CA ASP A 38 -0.36 21.45 12.21
C ASP A 38 -1.67 21.52 12.99
N ASN A 39 -2.35 22.67 13.02
CA ASN A 39 -3.72 22.75 13.51
C ASN A 39 -4.70 23.17 12.40
N PRO A 40 -5.98 22.78 12.51
CA PRO A 40 -7.02 23.26 11.62
C PRO A 40 -7.06 24.79 11.53
N LYS A 41 -6.89 25.28 10.30
CA LYS A 41 -6.92 26.70 9.90
C LYS A 41 -5.71 27.50 10.35
N LEU A 42 -5.57 27.73 11.66
CA LEU A 42 -4.52 28.59 12.23
C LEU A 42 -3.86 27.82 13.37
N ASP A 43 -2.54 27.71 13.27
CA ASP A 43 -1.65 27.09 14.25
C ASP A 43 -1.65 27.90 15.54
N THR A 44 -2.67 27.67 16.37
CA THR A 44 -2.96 28.38 17.62
C THR A 44 -3.02 27.44 18.81
N THR A 45 -3.00 26.14 18.55
CA THR A 45 -3.05 25.06 19.54
C THR A 45 -1.87 24.10 19.42
N GLU A 46 -0.81 24.42 18.66
CA GLU A 46 0.35 23.55 18.49
C GLU A 46 0.99 23.19 19.84
N PHE A 47 1.51 21.98 19.96
CA PHE A 47 2.20 21.55 21.17
C PHE A 47 3.19 20.42 21.01
N VAL A 48 4.04 20.34 22.03
CA VAL A 48 4.88 19.20 22.34
C VAL A 48 4.55 18.77 23.75
N GLU A 49 4.12 17.53 23.90
CA GLU A 49 3.91 16.91 25.18
C GLU A 49 5.06 15.97 25.53
N LEU A 50 5.53 16.09 26.77
CA LEU A 50 6.53 15.20 27.36
C LEU A 50 5.88 14.34 28.44
N TYR A 51 6.37 13.12 28.59
CA TYR A 51 5.93 12.21 29.63
C TYR A 51 7.11 11.63 30.38
N HIS A 52 7.00 11.56 31.70
CA HIS A 52 7.99 10.89 32.54
C HIS A 52 7.56 9.46 32.83
N THR A 53 8.40 8.49 32.49
CA THR A 53 8.05 7.06 32.49
C THR A 53 7.74 6.46 33.87
N SER A 54 7.99 7.21 34.95
CA SER A 54 7.48 6.86 36.28
C SER A 54 5.95 6.99 36.43
N GLY A 55 5.29 7.74 35.53
CA GLY A 55 3.86 8.08 35.66
C GLY A 55 3.53 8.94 36.87
N GLN A 56 4.52 9.64 37.42
CA GLN A 56 4.42 10.48 38.62
C GLN A 56 5.09 11.84 38.37
N ARG A 57 4.81 12.81 39.24
CA ARG A 57 5.49 14.11 39.24
C ARG A 57 7.00 13.92 39.35
N ALA A 58 7.74 14.46 38.39
CA ALA A 58 9.19 14.39 38.30
C ALA A 58 9.78 15.75 37.93
N SER A 59 10.98 16.05 38.44
CA SER A 59 11.72 17.27 38.06
C SER A 59 12.27 17.14 36.64
N LEU A 60 12.25 18.23 35.88
CA LEU A 60 12.82 18.31 34.53
C LEU A 60 14.21 18.96 34.52
N ASP A 61 14.82 19.16 35.70
CA ASP A 61 16.17 19.69 35.81
C ASP A 61 17.18 18.84 35.05
N GLY A 62 17.97 19.49 34.18
CA GLY A 62 18.96 18.82 33.34
C GLY A 62 18.44 18.42 31.96
N TYR A 63 17.14 18.55 31.70
CA TYR A 63 16.57 18.34 30.37
C TYR A 63 16.55 19.63 29.54
N THR A 64 16.76 19.49 28.23
CA THR A 64 16.66 20.59 27.26
C THR A 64 15.87 20.12 26.04
N LEU A 65 14.83 20.86 25.68
CA LEU A 65 14.00 20.59 24.49
C LEU A 65 14.48 21.49 23.34
N VAL A 66 14.79 20.92 22.19
CA VAL A 66 15.34 21.62 21.03
C VAL A 66 14.50 21.34 19.80
N PHE A 67 14.18 22.38 19.04
CA PHE A 67 13.45 22.33 17.79
C PHE A 67 14.40 22.63 16.63
N TYR A 68 14.46 21.75 15.65
CA TYR A 68 15.31 21.83 14.47
C TYR A 68 14.49 22.05 13.21
N ASN A 69 14.95 22.96 12.37
CA ASN A 69 14.35 23.22 11.07
C ASN A 69 15.05 22.35 10.01
N GLY A 70 14.30 21.53 9.26
CA GLY A 70 14.90 20.66 8.24
C GLY A 70 15.40 21.41 7.01
N ASN A 71 14.89 22.61 6.76
CA ASN A 71 15.51 23.57 5.85
C ASN A 71 16.75 24.22 6.48
N GLY A 72 17.85 23.46 6.50
CA GLY A 72 19.14 23.87 7.01
C GLY A 72 19.69 22.96 8.11
N ASN A 73 18.85 22.08 8.68
CA ASN A 73 19.19 21.14 9.75
C ASN A 73 19.76 21.83 11.00
N ILE A 74 19.20 23.00 11.32
CA ILE A 74 19.67 23.88 12.40
C ILE A 74 18.59 24.10 13.46
N ALA A 75 19.00 24.22 14.72
CA ALA A 75 18.10 24.54 15.81
C ALA A 75 17.49 25.94 15.64
N TYR A 76 16.18 26.07 15.71
CA TYR A 76 15.50 27.37 15.70
C TYR A 76 14.93 27.76 17.06
N LYS A 77 14.79 26.80 18.00
CA LYS A 77 14.33 27.08 19.37
C LYS A 77 14.96 26.10 20.35
N VAL A 78 15.35 26.61 21.52
CA VAL A 78 15.96 25.83 22.61
C VAL A 78 15.29 26.23 23.93
N LEU A 79 14.80 25.25 24.69
CA LEU A 79 14.13 25.44 25.97
C LEU A 79 14.85 24.65 27.05
N ASP A 80 15.46 25.35 28.01
CA ASP A 80 15.97 24.76 29.26
C ASP A 80 14.77 24.48 30.18
N LEU A 81 14.57 23.21 30.56
CA LEU A 81 13.45 22.78 31.38
C LEU A 81 13.74 22.88 32.89
N LYS A 82 14.87 23.49 33.26
CA LYS A 82 15.24 23.74 34.66
C LYS A 82 14.15 24.47 35.44
N GLY A 83 13.82 23.94 36.62
CA GLY A 83 12.81 24.48 37.53
C GLY A 83 11.37 24.06 37.20
N TYR A 84 11.15 23.32 36.11
CA TYR A 84 9.86 22.74 35.78
C TYR A 84 9.72 21.31 36.31
N SER A 85 8.48 20.85 36.45
CA SER A 85 8.14 19.49 36.83
C SER A 85 6.91 19.01 36.06
N THR A 86 6.82 17.71 35.81
CA THR A 86 5.60 17.08 35.28
C THR A 86 4.42 17.21 36.27
N ASN A 87 3.20 16.94 35.79
CA ASN A 87 2.01 16.85 36.64
C ASN A 87 2.00 15.54 37.45
N ASP A 88 0.99 15.34 38.30
CA ASP A 88 0.89 14.14 39.15
C ASP A 88 0.69 12.83 38.36
N GLN A 89 0.36 12.93 37.07
CA GLN A 89 0.21 11.82 36.12
C GLN A 89 1.45 11.61 35.24
N GLY A 90 2.50 12.43 35.39
CA GLY A 90 3.75 12.32 34.63
C GLY A 90 3.82 13.15 33.35
N PHE A 91 2.81 13.96 33.01
CA PHE A 91 2.77 14.76 31.79
C PHE A 91 3.33 16.18 31.96
N PHE A 92 3.91 16.72 30.90
CA PHE A 92 4.36 18.10 30.82
C PHE A 92 4.12 18.69 29.43
N LEU A 93 3.36 19.78 29.38
CA LEU A 93 2.86 20.35 28.13
C LEU A 93 3.56 21.66 27.80
N VAL A 94 4.11 21.74 26.59
CA VAL A 94 4.71 22.94 25.99
C VAL A 94 3.92 23.26 24.73
N GLY A 95 3.31 24.42 24.62
CA GLY A 95 2.41 24.67 23.49
C GLY A 95 1.88 26.08 23.40
N SER A 96 1.06 26.32 22.38
CA SER A 96 0.48 27.61 22.05
C SER A 96 -0.52 28.08 23.11
N MET A 97 -0.74 29.40 23.19
CA MET A 97 -1.49 30.02 24.30
C MET A 97 -2.96 29.59 24.38
N ASP A 98 -3.56 29.21 23.25
CA ASP A 98 -4.98 28.87 23.17
C ASP A 98 -5.24 27.37 23.41
N LEU A 99 -4.19 26.57 23.62
CA LEU A 99 -4.29 25.15 23.93
C LEU A 99 -4.94 24.90 25.30
N LEU A 100 -5.81 23.89 25.33
CA LEU A 100 -6.43 23.36 26.55
C LEU A 100 -6.10 21.86 26.69
N PRO A 101 -5.57 21.41 27.85
CA PRO A 101 -5.25 22.18 29.05
C PRO A 101 -4.11 23.19 28.82
N LYS A 102 -4.06 24.23 29.65
CA LYS A 102 -3.10 25.32 29.49
C LYS A 102 -1.65 24.79 29.62
N PRO A 103 -0.75 25.05 28.65
CA PRO A 103 0.65 24.63 28.72
C PRO A 103 1.41 25.21 29.92
N ALA A 104 2.37 24.44 30.43
CA ALA A 104 3.30 24.91 31.45
C ALA A 104 4.32 25.91 30.88
N ILE A 105 4.72 25.73 29.62
CA ILE A 105 5.50 26.70 28.85
C ILE A 105 4.64 27.17 27.68
N LEU A 106 4.34 28.47 27.66
CA LEU A 106 3.53 29.09 26.63
C LEU A 106 4.41 29.52 25.44
N LEU A 107 4.01 29.09 24.26
CA LEU A 107 4.63 29.45 22.99
C LEU A 107 3.74 30.47 22.26
N PRO A 108 4.33 31.44 21.54
CA PRO A 108 3.58 32.17 20.53
C PRO A 108 3.02 31.22 19.47
N PRO A 109 1.82 31.50 18.90
CA PRO A 109 1.28 30.74 17.76
C PRO A 109 2.29 30.63 16.60
N ASN A 110 2.25 29.53 15.84
CA ASN A 110 3.19 29.19 14.76
C ASN A 110 4.65 29.01 15.24
N THR A 111 4.84 28.62 16.51
CA THR A 111 6.18 28.32 17.01
C THR A 111 6.64 26.94 16.55
N VAL A 112 5.77 25.94 16.68
CA VAL A 112 6.10 24.56 16.34
C VAL A 112 5.85 24.44 14.85
N GLN A 113 6.91 24.54 14.07
CA GLN A 113 6.80 24.57 12.61
C GLN A 113 6.30 23.22 12.09
N ASN A 114 5.46 23.26 11.05
CA ASN A 114 4.83 22.14 10.36
C ASN A 114 5.83 21.21 9.62
N GLY A 115 7.14 21.53 9.68
CA GLY A 115 8.21 20.71 9.11
C GLY A 115 8.35 20.77 7.58
N PRO A 116 9.25 19.93 7.00
CA PRO A 116 9.99 18.85 7.65
C PRO A 116 10.97 19.35 8.72
N ASP A 117 10.74 18.99 9.98
CA ASP A 117 11.43 19.50 11.16
C ASP A 117 11.67 18.37 12.18
N ALA A 118 12.34 18.67 13.28
CA ALA A 118 12.51 17.71 14.36
C ALA A 118 12.43 18.35 15.74
N ILE A 119 11.92 17.60 16.71
CA ILE A 119 11.97 17.93 18.13
C ILE A 119 12.85 16.89 18.81
N ALA A 120 13.83 17.37 19.58
CA ALA A 120 14.79 16.53 20.28
C ALA A 120 14.85 16.90 21.75
N LEU A 121 14.85 15.88 22.60
CA LEU A 121 15.00 15.98 24.04
C LEU A 121 16.39 15.52 24.44
N TYR A 122 17.12 16.38 25.14
CA TYR A 122 18.47 16.12 25.61
C TYR A 122 18.54 16.09 27.13
N HIS A 123 19.48 15.33 27.69
CA HIS A 123 19.77 15.32 29.13
C HIS A 123 21.27 15.55 29.39
N THR A 124 21.69 16.80 29.16
CA THR A 124 23.03 17.29 29.51
C THR A 124 22.95 18.78 29.88
N SER A 125 24.07 19.44 30.15
CA SER A 125 24.07 20.87 30.44
C SER A 125 23.47 21.69 29.28
N ALA A 126 22.40 22.45 29.57
CA ALA A 126 21.71 23.31 28.60
C ALA A 126 22.65 24.29 27.86
N ALA A 127 23.78 24.67 28.46
CA ALA A 127 24.79 25.53 27.84
C ALA A 127 25.44 24.92 26.57
N ARG A 128 25.23 23.63 26.29
CA ARG A 128 25.68 22.96 25.07
C ARG A 128 24.77 23.20 23.87
N TYR A 129 23.53 23.63 24.11
CA TYR A 129 22.51 23.79 23.09
C TYR A 129 22.22 25.27 22.87
N GLY A 130 22.13 25.69 21.61
CA GLY A 130 21.83 27.07 21.25
C GLY A 130 21.18 27.15 19.88
N GLU A 131 20.38 28.19 19.65
CA GLU A 131 19.82 28.45 18.33
C GLU A 131 20.94 28.53 17.28
N LYS A 132 20.63 28.04 16.08
CA LYS A 132 21.52 27.89 14.91
C LYS A 132 22.59 26.81 15.02
N MET A 133 22.60 26.00 16.07
CA MET A 133 23.47 24.82 16.11
C MET A 133 22.99 23.74 15.12
N ASN A 134 23.90 22.91 14.63
CA ASN A 134 23.55 21.72 13.84
C ASN A 134 22.90 20.66 14.74
N ALA A 135 22.05 19.82 14.16
CA ALA A 135 21.53 18.63 14.84
C ALA A 135 22.64 17.74 15.41
N THR A 136 22.40 17.15 16.58
CA THR A 136 23.39 16.30 17.27
C THR A 136 22.72 15.15 18.01
N ALA A 137 23.34 13.97 17.97
CA ALA A 137 22.94 12.83 18.80
C ALA A 137 23.57 12.87 20.22
N ILE A 138 24.47 13.82 20.50
CA ILE A 138 25.21 13.85 21.76
C ILE A 138 24.29 14.29 22.90
N GLY A 139 24.10 13.38 23.86
CA GLY A 139 23.24 13.61 25.02
C GLY A 139 21.74 13.49 24.71
N LEU A 140 21.40 12.98 23.52
CA LEU A 140 20.03 12.76 23.09
C LEU A 140 19.37 11.68 23.96
N VAL A 141 18.16 11.97 24.44
CA VAL A 141 17.31 11.03 25.19
C VAL A 141 16.19 10.50 24.32
N ASP A 142 15.57 11.39 23.55
CA ASP A 142 14.44 11.06 22.69
C ASP A 142 14.31 12.09 21.57
N ALA A 143 13.74 11.70 20.43
CA ALA A 143 13.51 12.60 19.31
C ALA A 143 12.32 12.14 18.46
N VAL A 144 11.73 13.11 17.77
CA VAL A 144 10.79 12.86 16.68
C VAL A 144 11.16 13.78 15.53
N VAL A 145 11.30 13.19 14.34
CA VAL A 145 11.41 13.92 13.08
C VAL A 145 10.06 13.84 12.41
N TYR A 146 9.53 14.98 11.98
CA TYR A 146 8.16 15.06 11.51
C TYR A 146 7.99 16.03 10.34
N MET A 147 6.89 15.88 9.63
CA MET A 147 6.47 16.74 8.53
C MET A 147 4.96 16.72 8.42
N THR A 148 4.31 17.81 8.03
CA THR A 148 2.86 17.81 7.78
C THR A 148 2.52 17.54 6.32
N ARG A 149 3.55 17.46 5.46
CA ARG A 149 3.41 17.10 4.05
C ARG A 149 4.45 16.05 3.68
N ARG A 150 4.02 15.05 2.90
CA ARG A 150 4.91 14.01 2.32
C ARG A 150 5.97 14.57 1.34
N SER A 151 5.93 15.87 1.07
CA SER A 151 6.89 16.60 0.24
C SER A 151 7.86 17.42 1.12
N GLY A 152 9.13 17.02 1.15
CA GLY A 152 10.14 17.70 1.96
C GLY A 152 11.18 16.70 2.46
N GLY A 153 12.46 17.09 2.47
CA GLY A 153 13.54 16.22 2.95
C GLY A 153 13.86 16.49 4.42
N ALA A 154 13.64 15.49 5.28
CA ALA A 154 14.11 15.49 6.67
C ALA A 154 15.26 14.49 6.89
N GLU A 155 15.87 13.99 5.82
CA GLU A 155 16.73 12.79 5.88
C GLU A 155 17.96 13.03 6.76
N VAL A 156 18.54 14.22 6.74
CA VAL A 156 19.69 14.57 7.60
C VAL A 156 19.29 14.64 9.08
N LEU A 157 18.10 15.16 9.39
CA LEU A 157 17.57 15.16 10.74
C LEU A 157 17.27 13.72 11.19
N ALA A 158 16.64 12.91 10.35
CA ALA A 158 16.34 11.51 10.63
C ALA A 158 17.62 10.69 10.84
N GLU A 159 18.61 10.79 9.96
CA GLU A 159 19.92 10.14 10.10
C GLU A 159 20.64 10.51 11.40
N THR A 160 20.44 11.73 11.90
CA THR A 160 21.14 12.24 13.09
C THR A 160 20.37 11.95 14.38
N LEU A 161 19.06 12.15 14.38
CA LEU A 161 18.22 12.18 15.58
C LEU A 161 17.39 10.91 15.75
N THR A 162 16.94 10.28 14.66
CA THR A 162 16.10 9.07 14.67
C THR A 162 16.62 8.03 13.65
N PRO A 163 17.89 7.59 13.75
CA PRO A 163 18.50 6.75 12.73
C PRO A 163 17.75 5.42 12.58
N GLY A 164 17.32 5.12 11.35
CA GLY A 164 16.53 3.92 11.03
C GLY A 164 15.02 4.15 11.07
N GLU A 165 14.55 5.33 11.50
CA GLU A 165 13.14 5.71 11.47
C GLU A 165 12.90 6.86 10.48
N PRO A 166 11.91 6.77 9.58
CA PRO A 166 11.54 7.87 8.71
C PRO A 166 10.91 9.02 9.50
N ALA A 167 10.85 10.21 8.90
CA ALA A 167 10.07 11.29 9.47
C ALA A 167 8.58 10.91 9.49
N PHE A 168 7.92 11.16 10.63
CA PHE A 168 6.48 10.94 10.80
C PHE A 168 5.69 12.01 10.07
N VAL A 169 4.65 11.59 9.37
CA VAL A 169 3.78 12.52 8.64
C VAL A 169 2.57 12.79 9.51
N GLU A 170 2.40 14.02 9.98
CA GLU A 170 1.14 14.50 10.58
C GLU A 170 0.18 14.79 9.42
N ASP A 171 -0.60 13.79 9.07
CA ASP A 171 -1.41 13.78 7.85
C ASP A 171 -2.83 14.25 8.16
N GLU A 172 -3.16 15.48 7.74
CA GLU A 172 -4.48 16.13 7.89
C GLU A 172 -5.65 15.33 7.27
N GLY A 173 -5.37 14.28 6.48
CA GLY A 173 -6.38 13.42 5.88
C GLY A 173 -6.79 12.21 6.73
N VAL A 174 -6.12 11.96 7.86
CA VAL A 174 -6.31 10.71 8.63
C VAL A 174 -7.52 10.79 9.55
N HIS A 175 -7.82 11.93 10.18
CA HIS A 175 -8.95 12.08 11.08
C HIS A 175 -9.86 13.26 10.68
N GLU A 176 -11.11 13.27 11.15
CA GLU A 176 -11.94 14.47 11.05
C GLU A 176 -11.60 15.41 12.21
N GLY A 177 -10.85 16.47 11.95
CA GLY A 177 -10.55 17.48 12.95
C GLY A 177 -9.10 17.90 12.94
N ASP A 178 -8.48 17.84 14.11
CA ASP A 178 -7.05 18.08 14.32
C ASP A 178 -6.39 16.71 14.53
N GLU A 179 -5.12 16.60 14.16
CA GLU A 179 -4.31 15.39 14.27
C GLU A 179 -3.07 15.68 15.11
N SER A 180 -2.43 14.63 15.58
CA SER A 180 -1.17 14.73 16.29
C SER A 180 -0.36 13.46 16.06
N ILE A 181 0.94 13.59 16.20
CA ILE A 181 1.89 12.50 16.20
C ILE A 181 1.98 11.99 17.65
N GLU A 182 1.24 10.93 17.93
CA GLU A 182 1.15 10.30 19.25
C GLU A 182 2.08 9.10 19.37
N ARG A 183 2.80 9.00 20.48
CA ARG A 183 3.56 7.81 20.83
C ARG A 183 2.62 6.70 21.31
N CYS A 184 2.64 5.57 20.63
CA CYS A 184 1.84 4.40 20.94
C CYS A 184 2.67 3.13 21.07
N LEU A 185 2.14 2.18 21.82
CA LEU A 185 2.72 0.86 21.90
C LEU A 185 2.61 0.23 20.51
N LEU A 186 3.73 -0.23 19.95
CA LEU A 186 3.73 -0.98 18.69
C LEU A 186 3.42 -2.44 19.00
N SER A 187 4.35 -3.10 19.71
CA SER A 187 4.29 -4.49 20.15
C SER A 187 5.25 -4.68 21.32
N ASP A 188 4.85 -5.51 22.27
CA ASP A 188 5.58 -5.89 23.47
C ASP A 188 5.92 -4.67 24.34
N ASP A 189 7.18 -4.26 24.39
CA ASP A 189 7.64 -3.05 25.09
C ASP A 189 8.16 -1.97 24.12
N ARG A 190 7.91 -2.11 22.82
CA ARG A 190 8.32 -1.11 21.82
C ARG A 190 7.27 -0.05 21.63
N TRP A 191 7.72 1.20 21.62
CA TRP A 191 6.89 2.38 21.44
C TRP A 191 7.35 3.13 20.20
N GLY A 192 6.42 3.50 19.35
CA GLY A 192 6.66 4.28 18.13
C GLY A 192 5.60 5.35 17.98
N PHE A 193 5.77 6.24 17.01
CA PHE A 193 4.77 7.27 16.75
C PHE A 193 3.75 6.84 15.70
N GLN A 194 2.54 7.34 15.82
CA GLN A 194 1.47 7.23 14.84
C GLN A 194 0.64 8.52 14.81
N VAL A 195 -0.19 8.70 13.79
CA VAL A 195 -1.11 9.83 13.71
C VAL A 195 -2.42 9.47 14.43
N ALA A 196 -2.88 10.33 15.33
CA ALA A 196 -4.13 10.16 16.08
C ALA A 196 -4.74 11.52 16.47
N LEU A 197 -5.95 11.50 17.04
CA LEU A 197 -6.63 12.71 17.52
C LEU A 197 -5.91 13.30 18.75
N PRO A 198 -5.64 14.62 18.81
CA PRO A 198 -4.88 15.23 19.89
C PRO A 198 -5.42 14.93 21.29
N SER A 199 -4.52 14.57 22.20
CA SER A 199 -4.84 14.19 23.58
C SER A 199 -4.02 14.96 24.64
N PRO A 200 -3.90 16.30 24.55
CA PRO A 200 -3.02 17.08 25.42
C PRO A 200 -3.37 16.93 26.90
N GLY A 201 -2.35 16.63 27.71
CA GLY A 201 -2.43 16.39 29.14
C GLY A 201 -3.18 15.11 29.51
N GLN A 202 -3.51 14.27 28.53
CA GLN A 202 -4.19 12.99 28.68
C GLN A 202 -3.34 11.88 28.07
N ARG A 203 -3.86 10.66 28.15
CA ARG A 203 -3.23 9.53 27.49
C ARG A 203 -3.58 9.54 26.00
N ASN A 204 -2.57 9.51 25.14
CA ASN A 204 -2.58 9.10 23.73
C ASN A 204 -3.60 8.00 23.45
N ASN A 205 -4.39 8.22 22.41
CA ASN A 205 -5.42 7.32 21.95
C ASN A 205 -4.84 6.32 20.95
N CYS A 206 -4.21 5.28 21.50
CA CYS A 206 -3.59 4.22 20.72
C CYS A 206 -4.62 3.22 20.19
N THR A 207 -5.39 3.63 19.19
CA THR A 207 -6.20 2.72 18.39
C THR A 207 -5.34 2.13 17.27
N PRO A 208 -5.41 0.80 17.02
CA PRO A 208 -4.82 0.21 15.83
C PRO A 208 -5.32 0.97 14.59
N PRO A 209 -4.48 1.15 13.54
CA PRO A 209 -4.92 1.77 12.31
C PRO A 209 -6.21 1.11 11.82
N ALA A 210 -7.16 1.91 11.33
CA ALA A 210 -8.48 1.43 10.92
C ALA A 210 -8.33 0.21 10.01
N SER A 211 -8.63 -0.97 10.55
CA SER A 211 -8.67 -2.21 9.77
C SER A 211 -9.68 -1.97 8.64
N PRO A 212 -9.42 -2.46 7.41
CA PRO A 212 -10.44 -2.37 6.36
C PRO A 212 -11.75 -2.92 6.93
N ALA A 213 -12.89 -2.29 6.60
CA ALA A 213 -14.22 -2.59 7.16
C ALA A 213 -14.66 -4.08 7.00
N THR A 214 -13.82 -4.90 6.38
CA THR A 214 -13.92 -6.33 6.10
C THR A 214 -13.17 -7.23 7.09
N VAL A 215 -12.28 -6.74 7.96
CA VAL A 215 -11.46 -7.59 8.86
C VAL A 215 -11.64 -7.21 10.34
N PRO A 216 -12.25 -8.08 11.17
CA PRO A 216 -12.41 -7.85 12.61
C PRO A 216 -11.11 -8.09 13.39
N LEU A 217 -10.85 -7.29 14.41
CA LEU A 217 -9.75 -7.47 15.36
C LEU A 217 -10.30 -7.82 16.75
N ILE A 218 -9.60 -8.68 17.48
CA ILE A 218 -9.83 -8.97 18.89
C ILE A 218 -9.40 -7.75 19.70
N SER A 219 -10.35 -7.04 20.29
CA SER A 219 -10.10 -5.85 21.11
C SER A 219 -9.78 -6.21 22.56
N GLU A 220 -10.60 -7.07 23.18
CA GLU A 220 -10.43 -7.46 24.58
C GLU A 220 -10.67 -8.96 24.78
N LEU A 221 -9.99 -9.54 25.77
CA LEU A 221 -10.23 -10.90 26.23
C LEU A 221 -10.31 -10.96 27.76
N ARG A 222 -11.14 -11.86 28.27
CA ARG A 222 -11.09 -12.34 29.65
C ARG A 222 -10.85 -13.83 29.70
N LEU A 223 -9.75 -14.23 30.35
CA LEU A 223 -9.44 -15.62 30.64
C LEU A 223 -9.86 -15.94 32.08
N GLY A 224 -11.07 -16.49 32.22
CA GLY A 224 -11.75 -16.65 33.51
C GLY A 224 -11.25 -17.80 34.40
N GLY A 225 -10.30 -18.62 33.95
CA GLY A 225 -9.62 -19.62 34.79
C GLY A 225 -10.56 -20.64 35.45
N GLY A 226 -11.69 -20.96 34.82
CA GLY A 226 -12.73 -21.81 35.41
C GLY A 226 -13.58 -21.16 36.51
N GLN A 227 -13.26 -19.94 36.93
CA GLN A 227 -13.94 -19.20 38.00
C GLN A 227 -15.09 -18.34 37.48
N VAL A 228 -14.87 -17.65 36.35
CA VAL A 228 -15.86 -16.80 35.67
C VAL A 228 -15.88 -17.12 34.18
N ASP A 229 -16.96 -16.73 33.50
CA ASP A 229 -17.06 -16.91 32.06
C ASP A 229 -16.00 -16.09 31.32
N GLY A 230 -15.45 -16.70 30.26
CA GLY A 230 -14.57 -16.02 29.33
C GLY A 230 -15.33 -14.95 28.53
N PHE A 231 -14.58 -13.98 28.04
CA PHE A 231 -15.11 -12.87 27.26
C PHE A 231 -14.17 -12.61 26.09
N VAL A 232 -14.73 -12.33 24.92
CA VAL A 232 -13.98 -11.79 23.79
C VAL A 232 -14.78 -10.63 23.21
N GLU A 233 -14.13 -9.50 22.97
CA GLU A 233 -14.70 -8.39 22.24
C GLU A 233 -13.98 -8.23 20.91
N LEU A 234 -14.74 -8.03 19.84
CA LEU A 234 -14.22 -7.79 18.49
C LEU A 234 -14.56 -6.37 18.04
N THR A 235 -13.66 -5.76 17.27
CA THR A 235 -13.93 -4.50 16.57
C THR A 235 -15.03 -4.70 15.52
N GLU A 236 -15.73 -3.61 15.18
CA GLU A 236 -16.78 -3.64 14.16
C GLU A 236 -16.18 -3.91 12.78
N ALA A 237 -16.82 -4.81 12.01
CA ALA A 237 -16.42 -5.13 10.65
C ALA A 237 -17.69 -5.28 9.77
N PRO A 238 -18.35 -4.17 9.39
CA PRO A 238 -19.68 -4.17 8.79
C PRO A 238 -19.71 -4.78 7.37
N SER A 239 -18.54 -4.92 6.73
CA SER A 239 -18.39 -5.55 5.41
C SER A 239 -17.81 -6.97 5.49
N ALA A 240 -17.60 -7.51 6.69
CA ALA A 240 -17.14 -8.89 6.85
C ALA A 240 -18.25 -9.89 6.48
N GLY A 241 -17.85 -10.99 5.84
CA GLY A 241 -18.73 -12.15 5.63
C GLY A 241 -19.11 -12.82 6.95
N PRO A 242 -19.72 -14.03 6.92
CA PRO A 242 -19.94 -14.78 8.16
C PRO A 242 -18.61 -14.99 8.88
N LEU A 243 -18.61 -14.73 10.19
CA LEU A 243 -17.45 -14.79 11.06
C LEU A 243 -17.66 -15.86 12.13
N VAL A 244 -16.58 -16.54 12.50
CA VAL A 244 -16.57 -17.53 13.57
C VAL A 244 -15.40 -17.27 14.52
N LEU A 245 -15.69 -17.29 15.82
CA LEU A 245 -14.69 -17.27 16.88
C LEU A 245 -14.40 -18.70 17.35
N VAL A 246 -13.13 -19.07 17.37
CA VAL A 246 -12.63 -20.41 17.69
C VAL A 246 -11.69 -20.32 18.89
N VAL A 247 -11.94 -21.12 19.92
CA VAL A 247 -11.04 -21.29 21.07
C VAL A 247 -10.32 -22.62 20.93
N VAL A 248 -8.99 -22.63 21.10
CA VAL A 248 -8.14 -23.81 20.90
C VAL A 248 -7.38 -24.14 22.20
N ASP A 249 -7.31 -25.43 22.52
CA ASP A 249 -6.54 -25.94 23.66
C ASP A 249 -5.03 -25.97 23.33
N GLY A 250 -4.21 -25.38 24.20
CA GLY A 250 -2.77 -25.21 23.96
C GLY A 250 -1.91 -26.45 24.10
N LYS A 251 -2.45 -27.56 24.63
CA LYS A 251 -1.72 -28.83 24.78
C LYS A 251 -2.06 -29.82 23.68
N THR A 252 -3.31 -29.82 23.22
CA THR A 252 -3.85 -30.81 22.29
C THR A 252 -4.02 -30.29 20.87
N ASP A 253 -3.93 -28.97 20.66
CA ASP A 253 -4.14 -28.29 19.38
C ASP A 253 -5.53 -28.55 18.78
N ARG A 254 -6.52 -28.77 19.64
CA ARG A 254 -7.90 -29.08 19.22
C ARG A 254 -8.84 -27.94 19.55
N VAL A 255 -9.82 -27.75 18.66
CA VAL A 255 -10.90 -26.79 18.86
C VAL A 255 -11.68 -27.15 20.12
N SER A 256 -11.68 -26.26 21.10
CA SER A 256 -12.44 -26.39 22.35
C SER A 256 -13.86 -25.84 22.20
N VAL A 257 -14.00 -24.70 21.49
CA VAL A 257 -15.28 -24.02 21.25
C VAL A 257 -15.23 -23.35 19.88
N SER A 258 -16.35 -23.36 19.17
CA SER A 258 -16.59 -22.52 18.00
C SER A 258 -17.94 -21.80 18.10
N VAL A 259 -17.97 -20.51 17.83
CA VAL A 259 -19.14 -19.63 17.98
C VAL A 259 -19.32 -18.77 16.75
N ASP A 260 -20.51 -18.81 16.14
CA ASP A 260 -20.89 -17.86 15.08
C ASP A 260 -20.97 -16.45 15.66
N VAL A 261 -20.31 -15.49 15.01
CA VAL A 261 -20.28 -14.09 15.44
C VAL A 261 -21.47 -13.33 14.83
N ASP A 262 -22.27 -12.68 15.68
CA ASP A 262 -23.40 -11.85 15.26
C ASP A 262 -22.92 -10.48 14.77
N THR A 263 -22.72 -10.35 13.46
CA THR A 263 -22.31 -9.11 12.79
C THR A 263 -23.46 -8.14 12.51
N SER A 264 -24.69 -8.45 12.93
CA SER A 264 -25.86 -7.58 12.67
C SER A 264 -25.95 -6.36 13.59
N ARG A 265 -25.10 -6.29 14.62
CA ARG A 265 -25.08 -5.21 15.61
C ARG A 265 -24.06 -4.15 15.23
N THR A 266 -24.43 -2.88 15.42
CA THR A 266 -23.52 -1.73 15.28
C THR A 266 -22.67 -1.57 16.53
N GLY A 267 -21.38 -1.28 16.36
CA GLY A 267 -20.39 -1.19 17.44
C GLY A 267 -19.65 -2.50 17.75
N MET A 268 -18.87 -2.50 18.83
CA MET A 268 -18.04 -3.65 19.21
C MET A 268 -18.88 -4.90 19.55
N ILE A 269 -18.40 -6.07 19.11
CA ILE A 269 -19.13 -7.33 19.21
C ILE A 269 -18.60 -8.12 20.40
N SER A 270 -19.42 -8.27 21.44
CA SER A 270 -19.06 -9.04 22.63
C SER A 270 -19.56 -10.48 22.58
N ILE A 271 -18.68 -11.42 22.87
CA ILE A 271 -18.92 -12.86 22.88
C ILE A 271 -18.58 -13.39 24.27
N THR A 272 -19.51 -14.14 24.88
CA THR A 272 -19.27 -14.80 26.17
C THR A 272 -18.98 -16.28 25.93
N ILE A 273 -17.91 -16.78 26.54
CA ILE A 273 -17.49 -18.18 26.44
C ILE A 273 -17.61 -18.82 27.82
N GLU A 274 -18.16 -20.03 27.90
CA GLU A 274 -18.31 -20.70 29.20
C GLU A 274 -16.96 -20.86 29.91
N LYS A 275 -16.96 -20.63 31.23
CA LYS A 275 -15.77 -20.64 32.11
C LYS A 275 -14.79 -21.81 31.94
N ASN A 276 -15.25 -22.96 31.45
CA ASN A 276 -14.43 -24.16 31.29
C ASN A 276 -13.45 -24.11 30.10
N TYR A 277 -13.65 -23.19 29.15
CA TYR A 277 -12.90 -23.18 27.89
C TYR A 277 -11.85 -22.08 27.78
N MET A 278 -11.99 -20.97 28.52
CA MET A 278 -11.01 -19.87 28.57
C MET A 278 -10.24 -19.87 29.89
N LYS A 279 -9.37 -20.86 30.06
CA LYS A 279 -8.58 -21.07 31.28
C LYS A 279 -7.27 -20.27 31.23
N GLY A 280 -7.02 -19.44 32.24
CA GLY A 280 -5.78 -18.66 32.36
C GLY A 280 -4.62 -19.40 33.05
N ASP A 281 -4.91 -20.54 33.69
CA ASP A 281 -3.93 -21.44 34.30
C ASP A 281 -3.31 -22.44 33.29
N GLU A 282 -3.92 -22.55 32.10
CA GLU A 282 -3.43 -23.36 30.98
C GLU A 282 -2.99 -22.46 29.81
N SER A 283 -2.34 -23.05 28.81
CA SER A 283 -2.04 -22.37 27.55
C SER A 283 -3.18 -22.62 26.55
N GLY A 284 -3.41 -21.68 25.64
CA GLY A 284 -4.48 -21.79 24.65
C GLY A 284 -4.45 -20.66 23.63
N ALA A 285 -5.48 -20.62 22.79
CA ALA A 285 -5.63 -19.56 21.80
C ALA A 285 -7.08 -19.19 21.54
N VAL A 286 -7.28 -17.96 21.07
CA VAL A 286 -8.52 -17.46 20.49
C VAL A 286 -8.21 -17.02 19.06
N ALA A 287 -9.00 -17.46 18.09
CA ALA A 287 -8.82 -17.13 16.68
C ALA A 287 -10.16 -16.79 16.03
N VAL A 288 -10.14 -15.83 15.11
CA VAL A 288 -11.29 -15.39 14.33
C VAL A 288 -11.08 -15.80 12.88
N TYR A 289 -12.05 -16.48 12.28
CA TYR A 289 -12.01 -16.91 10.89
C TYR A 289 -13.22 -16.37 10.11
N SER A 290 -13.07 -16.27 8.79
CA SER A 290 -14.21 -16.21 7.88
C SER A 290 -14.85 -17.59 7.76
N GLY A 291 -16.15 -17.70 7.97
CA GLY A 291 -16.89 -18.96 7.90
C GLY A 291 -17.95 -19.07 8.98
N ARG A 292 -18.42 -20.29 9.22
CA ARG A 292 -19.40 -20.60 10.28
C ARG A 292 -18.80 -21.57 11.29
N ALA A 293 -19.40 -21.66 12.48
CA ALA A 293 -19.02 -22.60 13.53
C ALA A 293 -19.02 -24.06 13.04
N ALA A 294 -19.87 -24.41 12.07
CA ALA A 294 -19.91 -25.73 11.46
C ALA A 294 -18.61 -26.12 10.71
N ASP A 295 -17.82 -25.13 10.26
CA ASP A 295 -16.55 -25.36 9.57
C ASP A 295 -15.42 -25.71 10.56
N PHE A 296 -15.63 -25.45 11.86
CA PHE A 296 -14.68 -25.67 12.94
C PHE A 296 -15.32 -26.51 14.07
N PRO A 297 -15.62 -27.80 13.84
CA PRO A 297 -16.31 -28.61 14.83
C PRO A 297 -15.45 -28.87 16.06
N VAL A 298 -16.06 -28.85 17.25
CA VAL A 298 -15.37 -29.12 18.52
C VAL A 298 -14.62 -30.44 18.47
N GLY A 299 -13.35 -30.42 18.86
CA GLY A 299 -12.45 -31.57 18.79
C GLY A 299 -11.77 -31.77 17.43
N SER A 300 -11.97 -30.90 16.44
CA SER A 300 -11.18 -30.91 15.20
C SER A 300 -9.74 -30.44 15.45
N PRO A 301 -8.78 -30.85 14.60
CA PRO A 301 -7.45 -30.23 14.60
C PRO A 301 -7.50 -28.76 14.15
N LEU A 302 -6.37 -28.07 14.29
CA LEU A 302 -6.15 -26.73 13.74
C LEU A 302 -6.47 -26.67 12.24
N SER A 303 -7.14 -25.58 11.85
CA SER A 303 -7.44 -25.33 10.44
C SER A 303 -6.19 -24.91 9.68
N GLN A 304 -6.12 -25.33 8.41
CA GLN A 304 -5.09 -24.87 7.47
C GLN A 304 -5.45 -23.51 6.86
N THR A 305 -6.69 -23.04 7.02
CA THR A 305 -7.04 -21.66 6.67
C THR A 305 -6.37 -20.71 7.64
N GLN A 306 -5.87 -19.58 7.16
CA GLN A 306 -5.32 -18.56 8.06
C GLN A 306 -6.45 -17.80 8.76
N PRO A 307 -6.34 -17.55 10.08
CA PRO A 307 -7.29 -16.71 10.78
C PRO A 307 -7.15 -15.24 10.35
N LEU A 308 -8.27 -14.53 10.42
CA LEU A 308 -8.35 -13.07 10.26
C LEU A 308 -7.62 -12.36 11.41
N ASP A 309 -7.80 -12.88 12.63
CA ASP A 309 -7.07 -12.47 13.82
C ASP A 309 -6.89 -13.65 14.77
N ALA A 310 -5.83 -13.64 15.58
CA ALA A 310 -5.54 -14.69 16.54
C ALA A 310 -4.69 -14.18 17.70
N PHE A 311 -4.96 -14.71 18.89
CA PHE A 311 -4.24 -14.44 20.11
C PHE A 311 -3.90 -15.77 20.78
N VAL A 312 -2.62 -16.07 20.95
CA VAL A 312 -2.13 -17.26 21.67
C VAL A 312 -1.49 -16.83 22.98
N PHE A 313 -1.82 -17.52 24.06
CA PHE A 313 -1.34 -17.21 25.40
C PHE A 313 -0.71 -18.43 26.09
N ALA A 314 0.23 -18.16 26.99
CA ALA A 314 0.91 -19.13 27.82
C ALA A 314 0.57 -18.90 29.30
N GLY A 315 -0.12 -19.86 29.92
CA GLY A 315 -0.38 -19.85 31.36
C GLY A 315 0.90 -20.05 32.20
N PRO A 316 0.85 -19.75 33.52
CA PRO A 316 2.02 -19.89 34.40
C PRO A 316 2.60 -21.31 34.39
N GLY A 317 3.86 -21.45 33.93
CA GLY A 317 4.57 -22.74 33.88
C GLY A 317 4.14 -23.68 32.74
N ASN A 318 3.21 -23.27 31.87
CA ASN A 318 2.77 -24.02 30.70
C ASN A 318 3.17 -23.28 29.42
N LYS A 319 3.64 -24.02 28.41
CA LYS A 319 3.91 -23.49 27.07
C LYS A 319 2.92 -24.10 26.07
N PRO A 320 2.31 -23.30 25.19
CA PRO A 320 1.53 -23.85 24.07
C PRO A 320 2.44 -24.65 23.14
N SER A 321 1.84 -25.60 22.41
CA SER A 321 2.56 -26.37 21.40
C SER A 321 3.16 -25.47 20.31
N ALA A 322 4.23 -25.94 19.68
CA ALA A 322 4.86 -25.24 18.54
C ALA A 322 3.88 -25.12 17.36
N ASN A 323 3.17 -26.21 17.05
CA ASN A 323 2.17 -26.28 15.98
C ASN A 323 1.04 -25.24 16.14
N LEU A 324 0.58 -25.00 17.37
CA LEU A 324 -0.40 -23.96 17.66
C LEU A 324 0.16 -22.56 17.37
N THR A 325 1.37 -22.27 17.86
CA THR A 325 2.00 -20.97 17.62
C THR A 325 2.32 -20.76 16.14
N GLU A 326 2.80 -21.78 15.42
CA GLU A 326 3.12 -21.71 13.98
C GLU A 326 1.87 -21.47 13.13
N THR A 327 0.74 -22.10 13.47
CA THR A 327 -0.48 -21.96 12.69
C THR A 327 -1.15 -20.60 12.92
N LEU A 328 -1.25 -20.17 14.18
CA LEU A 328 -2.04 -19.01 14.54
C LEU A 328 -1.22 -17.73 14.58
N ILE A 329 -0.01 -17.77 15.12
CA ILE A 329 0.86 -16.61 15.34
C ILE A 329 2.30 -16.86 14.84
N PRO A 330 2.47 -17.24 13.55
CA PRO A 330 3.78 -17.59 13.01
C PRO A 330 4.81 -16.49 13.26
N GLY A 331 6.00 -16.87 13.72
CA GLY A 331 7.09 -15.93 14.01
C GLY A 331 6.95 -15.12 15.29
N ARG A 332 5.95 -15.37 16.15
CA ARG A 332 5.79 -14.65 17.44
C ARG A 332 5.74 -15.57 18.65
N GLN A 333 6.06 -15.00 19.80
CA GLN A 333 5.89 -15.67 21.09
C GLN A 333 4.44 -15.57 21.56
N PRO A 334 3.91 -16.62 22.22
CA PRO A 334 2.62 -16.52 22.89
C PRO A 334 2.71 -15.49 24.02
N TYR A 335 1.63 -14.77 24.26
CA TYR A 335 1.55 -13.81 25.36
C TYR A 335 1.72 -14.52 26.71
N GLN A 336 2.70 -14.12 27.50
CA GLN A 336 3.00 -14.75 28.78
C GLN A 336 2.11 -14.16 29.89
N LEU A 337 1.18 -14.96 30.41
CA LEU A 337 0.31 -14.54 31.51
C LEU A 337 1.09 -14.41 32.82
N SER A 338 0.71 -13.44 33.66
CA SER A 338 1.37 -13.22 34.95
C SER A 338 1.18 -14.41 35.90
N ALA A 339 2.17 -14.62 36.78
CA ALA A 339 2.27 -15.82 37.63
C ALA A 339 1.15 -15.97 38.67
N SER A 340 0.39 -14.90 38.95
CA SER A 340 -0.68 -14.89 39.95
C SER A 340 -2.03 -14.60 39.27
N LEU A 341 -2.88 -15.61 39.19
CA LEU A 341 -4.28 -15.45 38.76
C LEU A 341 -4.97 -14.44 39.69
N LYS A 342 -5.38 -13.30 39.14
CA LYS A 342 -6.14 -12.27 39.87
C LYS A 342 -7.57 -12.76 40.14
N GLU A 343 -8.21 -12.22 41.17
CA GLU A 343 -9.62 -12.49 41.46
C GLU A 343 -10.46 -12.07 40.24
N GLY A 344 -11.14 -13.03 39.59
CA GLY A 344 -11.88 -12.79 38.34
C GLY A 344 -11.15 -13.11 37.03
N GLY A 345 -9.91 -13.61 37.08
CA GLY A 345 -9.16 -14.08 35.91
C GLY A 345 -8.15 -13.08 35.34
N PHE A 346 -7.68 -13.32 34.12
CA PHE A 346 -6.84 -12.36 33.38
C PHE A 346 -7.70 -11.51 32.46
N TYR A 347 -7.48 -10.20 32.52
CA TYR A 347 -8.12 -9.21 31.68
C TYR A 347 -7.06 -8.68 30.72
N LEU A 348 -7.32 -8.83 29.42
CA LEU A 348 -6.38 -8.52 28.37
C LEU A 348 -7.03 -7.54 27.41
N SER A 349 -6.34 -6.46 27.07
CA SER A 349 -6.80 -5.50 26.09
C SER A 349 -5.73 -5.31 25.02
N ARG A 350 -6.15 -5.17 23.76
CA ARG A 350 -5.30 -4.82 22.64
C ARG A 350 -4.89 -3.35 22.78
N CYS A 351 -3.61 -3.13 22.98
CA CYS A 351 -2.99 -1.85 23.25
C CYS A 351 -1.91 -1.45 22.25
N GLY A 352 -1.40 -2.44 21.51
CA GLY A 352 -0.45 -2.22 20.44
C GLY A 352 -1.13 -1.92 19.10
N VAL A 353 -0.42 -1.18 18.26
CA VAL A 353 -0.88 -0.74 16.94
C VAL A 353 -0.14 -1.46 15.79
N ALA A 354 0.50 -2.60 16.08
CA ALA A 354 1.16 -3.40 15.06
C ALA A 354 0.20 -3.73 13.89
N THR A 355 0.73 -3.62 12.67
CA THR A 355 -0.03 -3.84 11.43
C THR A 355 -0.51 -5.28 11.26
N TRP A 356 0.11 -6.22 11.99
CA TRP A 356 -0.27 -7.62 11.97
C TRP A 356 -1.26 -7.93 13.09
N ALA A 357 -2.51 -8.26 12.71
CA ALA A 357 -3.59 -8.56 13.65
C ALA A 357 -3.18 -9.61 14.71
N ARG A 358 -2.44 -10.64 14.28
CA ARG A 358 -2.10 -11.84 15.04
C ARG A 358 -0.84 -11.70 15.90
N ASP A 359 -0.43 -10.47 16.20
CA ASP A 359 0.71 -10.17 17.06
C ASP A 359 0.28 -10.21 18.53
N PRO A 360 0.69 -11.19 19.35
CA PRO A 360 0.30 -11.22 20.76
C PRO A 360 0.93 -10.08 21.58
N GLY A 361 2.03 -9.49 21.10
CA GLY A 361 2.73 -8.39 21.77
C GLY A 361 1.90 -7.11 21.80
N VAL A 362 0.84 -7.02 21.01
CA VAL A 362 -0.11 -5.89 21.10
C VAL A 362 -1.03 -5.98 22.31
N PHE A 363 -1.11 -7.10 23.02
CA PHE A 363 -1.99 -7.23 24.17
C PHE A 363 -1.27 -6.86 25.46
N TRP A 364 -2.06 -6.41 26.44
CA TRP A 364 -1.56 -6.17 27.79
C TRP A 364 -2.58 -6.56 28.85
N GLU A 365 -2.11 -6.92 30.04
CA GLU A 365 -2.99 -7.08 31.20
C GLU A 365 -3.54 -5.72 31.67
N ALA A 366 -4.76 -5.41 31.25
CA ALA A 366 -5.43 -4.12 31.44
C ALA A 366 -6.87 -4.30 31.93
N PRO A 367 -7.47 -3.29 32.61
CA PRO A 367 -8.89 -3.33 32.96
C PRO A 367 -9.77 -3.47 31.71
N GLN A 368 -10.83 -4.28 31.80
CA GLN A 368 -11.81 -4.37 30.72
C GLN A 368 -12.63 -3.09 30.57
N THR A 369 -12.84 -2.73 29.33
CA THR A 369 -13.59 -1.56 28.87
C THR A 369 -14.60 -1.93 27.78
N PRO A 370 -15.58 -2.81 28.07
CA PRO A 370 -16.49 -3.29 27.02
C PRO A 370 -17.27 -2.14 26.37
N GLY A 371 -17.26 -2.10 25.04
CA GLY A 371 -17.89 -1.03 24.27
C GLY A 371 -17.20 0.33 24.37
N GLN A 372 -16.01 0.42 24.99
CA GLN A 372 -15.23 1.64 25.17
C GLN A 372 -13.78 1.46 24.68
N PRO A 373 -13.03 2.54 24.44
CA PRO A 373 -11.60 2.43 24.12
C PRO A 373 -10.79 1.72 25.22
N ASN A 374 -9.86 0.87 24.81
CA ASN A 374 -9.02 0.07 25.69
C ASN A 374 -8.16 0.93 26.62
N GLN A 375 -8.14 0.61 27.91
CA GLN A 375 -7.31 1.31 28.91
C GLN A 375 -5.88 0.78 28.96
N CYS A 376 -5.05 1.26 28.04
CA CYS A 376 -3.70 0.74 27.86
C CYS A 376 -2.66 1.26 28.87
N PRO A 377 -1.65 0.43 29.22
CA PRO A 377 -0.54 0.88 30.06
C PRO A 377 0.26 1.98 29.33
N TRP A 378 1.02 2.75 30.10
CA TRP A 378 1.92 3.78 29.57
C TRP A 378 3.38 3.34 29.68
N PRO A 379 4.30 3.93 28.89
CA PRO A 379 5.69 3.52 28.86
C PRO A 379 6.29 3.62 30.27
N LYS A 380 6.88 2.52 30.76
CA LYS A 380 7.54 2.49 32.09
C LYS A 380 9.06 2.59 32.00
N ILE A 381 9.61 2.51 30.80
CA ILE A 381 11.04 2.44 30.51
C ILE A 381 11.33 3.38 29.33
N CYS A 382 12.55 3.88 29.26
CA CYS A 382 13.03 4.72 28.17
C CYS A 382 13.19 3.92 26.86
N PRO A 383 12.83 4.49 25.70
CA PRO A 383 12.96 3.82 24.40
C PRO A 383 14.42 3.52 24.01
N TYR A 384 15.41 4.22 24.59
CA TYR A 384 16.84 4.06 24.27
C TYR A 384 17.71 3.60 25.45
N SER A 385 17.26 2.61 26.23
CA SER A 385 18.14 1.98 27.22
C SER A 385 19.09 0.97 26.57
N ILE A 386 20.16 1.45 25.94
CA ILE A 386 21.55 0.92 25.97
C ILE A 386 22.42 1.97 25.27
N VAL A 387 23.19 2.79 26.00
CA VAL A 387 24.61 3.13 25.71
C VAL A 387 25.23 3.75 26.99
N ASN A 388 26.32 3.14 27.46
CA ASN A 388 27.22 3.68 28.50
C ASN A 388 27.97 4.96 28.05
N PRO A 389 28.34 5.86 28.96
CA PRO A 389 28.89 7.18 28.63
C PRO A 389 30.35 7.10 28.14
N GLY A 390 30.60 7.53 26.90
CA GLY A 390 31.95 7.85 26.41
C GLY A 390 32.18 7.52 24.94
N GLY A 391 32.00 8.51 24.06
CA GLY A 391 32.37 8.40 22.64
C GLY A 391 32.38 9.77 21.98
N THR A 392 33.58 10.29 21.75
CA THR A 392 33.86 11.54 21.05
C THR A 392 33.85 11.37 19.53
N ASP A 393 33.46 12.45 18.87
CA ASP A 393 33.60 12.81 17.45
C ASP A 393 32.74 12.08 16.41
N ALA A 394 31.89 12.88 15.76
CA ALA A 394 31.16 12.53 14.54
C ALA A 394 32.12 12.54 13.33
N PRO A 395 32.11 11.50 12.47
CA PRO A 395 32.84 11.56 11.22
C PRO A 395 32.09 12.38 10.15
N PRO A 396 32.80 12.91 9.13
CA PRO A 396 32.32 13.94 8.22
C PRO A 396 31.68 13.38 6.95
N HIS A 397 30.70 14.13 6.44
CA HIS A 397 30.26 14.26 5.03
C HIS A 397 29.91 13.00 4.22
N LEU A 398 28.62 12.87 3.85
CA LEU A 398 28.19 12.11 2.66
C LEU A 398 28.23 13.00 1.40
N PRO A 399 28.61 12.48 0.21
CA PRO A 399 28.56 13.21 -1.05
C PRO A 399 27.17 13.22 -1.72
N PRO A 400 26.90 14.19 -2.62
CA PRO A 400 25.55 14.56 -3.06
C PRO A 400 25.09 13.82 -4.33
N TRP A 401 24.71 12.54 -4.22
CA TRP A 401 24.10 11.81 -5.33
C TRP A 401 22.88 10.98 -4.85
N GLY A 402 21.70 11.61 -4.84
CA GLY A 402 20.37 11.00 -5.05
C GLY A 402 19.87 9.91 -4.10
N ARG A 403 19.14 10.30 -3.05
CA ARG A 403 17.85 9.82 -2.48
C ARG A 403 17.32 8.37 -2.68
N SER A 404 18.14 7.37 -3.04
CA SER A 404 17.78 5.95 -3.02
C SER A 404 19.05 5.09 -3.01
N ASP A 405 19.19 4.18 -2.03
CA ASP A 405 20.37 3.33 -1.85
C ASP A 405 20.12 1.88 -2.32
N PHE A 406 21.07 0.97 -2.09
CA PHE A 406 20.95 -0.45 -2.43
C PHE A 406 19.88 -1.17 -1.60
N LEU A 407 19.15 -2.07 -2.25
CA LEU A 407 18.15 -2.96 -1.65
C LEU A 407 18.55 -4.43 -1.84
N ILE A 408 18.14 -5.29 -0.92
CA ILE A 408 18.04 -6.73 -1.10
C ILE A 408 16.87 -6.98 -2.06
N ASN A 409 17.16 -7.58 -3.21
CA ASN A 409 16.19 -7.81 -4.29
C ASN A 409 15.61 -9.22 -4.23
N GLU A 410 16.45 -10.20 -3.98
CA GLU A 410 16.07 -11.60 -4.00
C GLU A 410 16.99 -12.38 -3.05
N LEU A 411 16.39 -13.29 -2.30
CA LEU A 411 17.07 -14.12 -1.33
C LEU A 411 16.57 -15.55 -1.50
N ASN A 412 17.46 -16.48 -1.83
CA ASN A 412 17.19 -17.91 -1.85
C ASN A 412 18.09 -18.54 -0.79
N THR A 413 17.48 -19.11 0.24
CA THR A 413 18.23 -19.66 1.40
C THR A 413 18.23 -21.16 1.45
N ASP A 414 17.28 -21.81 0.79
CA ASP A 414 17.19 -23.26 0.63
C ASP A 414 17.14 -23.62 -0.87
N THR A 415 17.85 -24.69 -1.27
CA THR A 415 17.79 -25.20 -2.66
C THR A 415 17.47 -26.69 -2.71
N PRO A 416 16.60 -27.14 -3.64
CA PRO A 416 16.22 -28.55 -3.74
C PRO A 416 17.40 -29.46 -4.10
N GLY A 417 17.74 -30.39 -3.19
CA GLY A 417 18.65 -31.50 -3.46
C GLY A 417 19.78 -31.62 -2.45
N ALA A 418 20.52 -32.73 -2.48
CA ALA A 418 21.54 -33.06 -1.47
C ALA A 418 22.84 -32.22 -1.56
N ALA A 419 22.93 -31.29 -2.51
CA ALA A 419 24.15 -30.54 -2.77
C ALA A 419 24.19 -29.16 -2.11
N GLU A 420 23.04 -28.55 -1.79
CA GLU A 420 22.91 -27.21 -1.16
C GLU A 420 23.98 -26.23 -1.70
N ASP A 421 24.01 -26.07 -3.03
CA ASP A 421 25.04 -25.29 -3.74
C ASP A 421 24.47 -24.22 -4.67
N GLY A 422 23.20 -23.84 -4.44
CA GLY A 422 22.47 -22.85 -5.22
C GLY A 422 22.00 -21.62 -4.45
N GLU A 423 22.30 -21.50 -3.16
CA GLU A 423 21.84 -20.37 -2.33
C GLU A 423 22.49 -19.07 -2.78
N TYR A 424 21.72 -17.98 -2.72
CA TYR A 424 22.20 -16.67 -3.16
C TYR A 424 21.48 -15.50 -2.52
N ILE A 425 22.18 -14.36 -2.53
CA ILE A 425 21.66 -13.05 -2.19
C ILE A 425 21.88 -12.15 -3.40
N GLU A 426 20.80 -11.56 -3.90
CA GLU A 426 20.86 -10.54 -4.91
C GLU A 426 20.56 -9.17 -4.32
N LEU A 427 21.42 -8.20 -4.64
CA LEU A 427 21.21 -6.79 -4.37
C LEU A 427 20.80 -6.08 -5.65
N TRP A 428 20.00 -5.02 -5.51
CA TRP A 428 19.61 -4.16 -6.62
C TRP A 428 19.66 -2.69 -6.23
N HIS A 429 20.11 -1.85 -7.18
CA HIS A 429 20.07 -0.41 -7.03
C HIS A 429 18.88 0.19 -7.82
N PRO A 430 17.95 0.94 -7.17
CA PRO A 430 16.73 1.44 -7.80
C PRO A 430 16.92 2.32 -9.04
N SER A 431 18.10 2.92 -9.19
CA SER A 431 18.46 3.69 -10.39
C SER A 431 18.50 2.86 -11.68
N GLY A 432 18.55 1.53 -11.59
CA GLY A 432 18.66 0.64 -12.75
C GLY A 432 19.93 0.86 -13.57
N ARG A 433 21.02 1.27 -12.92
CA ARG A 433 22.30 1.62 -13.54
C ARG A 433 23.45 0.95 -12.78
N ARG A 434 24.64 0.94 -13.40
CA ARG A 434 25.88 0.51 -12.76
C ARG A 434 26.31 1.51 -11.67
N VAL A 435 26.33 1.07 -10.42
CA VAL A 435 26.67 1.86 -9.23
C VAL A 435 27.77 1.14 -8.43
N SER A 436 28.63 1.91 -7.76
CA SER A 436 29.72 1.38 -6.93
C SER A 436 29.18 0.96 -5.55
N LEU A 437 29.60 -0.21 -5.07
CA LEU A 437 29.29 -0.72 -3.74
C LEU A 437 30.33 -0.28 -2.68
N GLN A 438 31.03 0.84 -2.93
CA GLN A 438 32.06 1.35 -2.03
C GLN A 438 31.46 1.70 -0.66
N GLY A 439 32.06 1.18 0.41
CA GLY A 439 31.59 1.39 1.78
C GLY A 439 30.31 0.63 2.12
N VAL A 440 29.85 -0.28 1.27
CA VAL A 440 28.70 -1.15 1.53
C VAL A 440 29.16 -2.47 2.14
N TRP A 441 28.45 -2.93 3.17
CA TRP A 441 28.69 -4.16 3.91
C TRP A 441 27.44 -5.02 3.93
N LEU A 442 27.65 -6.33 3.83
CA LEU A 442 26.60 -7.33 3.96
C LEU A 442 26.92 -8.23 5.16
N LEU A 443 25.98 -8.32 6.09
CA LEU A 443 26.09 -9.12 7.31
C LEU A 443 25.04 -10.23 7.27
N LEU A 444 25.46 -11.44 7.62
CA LEU A 444 24.60 -12.60 7.77
C LEU A 444 24.52 -12.98 9.25
N PHE A 445 23.31 -12.98 9.81
CA PHE A 445 23.04 -13.22 11.22
C PHE A 445 22.40 -14.57 11.44
N SER A 446 22.83 -15.24 12.51
CA SER A 446 22.15 -16.45 12.98
C SER A 446 21.05 -16.09 13.97
N GLY A 447 19.82 -16.53 13.75
CA GLY A 447 18.74 -16.31 14.74
C GLY A 447 18.97 -17.09 16.03
N HIS A 448 19.67 -18.23 15.99
CA HIS A 448 19.93 -19.01 17.20
C HIS A 448 20.75 -18.27 18.27
N ASN A 449 21.58 -17.30 17.88
CA ASN A 449 22.47 -16.60 18.80
C ASN A 449 22.58 -15.09 18.58
N ASN A 450 21.83 -14.54 17.62
CA ASN A 450 21.75 -13.12 17.27
C ASN A 450 23.09 -12.48 16.92
N LYS A 451 24.06 -13.29 16.49
CA LYS A 451 25.40 -12.82 16.08
C LYS A 451 25.58 -12.94 14.59
N PRO A 452 26.34 -12.02 13.98
CA PRO A 452 26.75 -12.18 12.61
C PRO A 452 27.74 -13.35 12.54
N TYR A 453 27.41 -14.35 11.74
CA TYR A 453 28.31 -15.45 11.42
C TYR A 453 29.16 -15.13 10.18
N ARG A 454 28.76 -14.10 9.40
CA ARG A 454 29.53 -13.60 8.25
C ARG A 454 29.40 -12.08 8.13
N GLU A 455 30.53 -11.45 7.81
CA GLU A 455 30.59 -10.03 7.47
C GLU A 455 31.39 -9.86 6.18
N ILE A 456 30.81 -9.19 5.20
CA ILE A 456 31.35 -9.11 3.85
C ILE A 456 31.41 -7.65 3.42
N SER A 457 32.62 -7.15 3.17
CA SER A 457 32.79 -5.85 2.51
C SER A 457 32.54 -6.00 1.01
N LEU A 458 31.66 -5.16 0.47
CA LEU A 458 31.37 -5.11 -0.97
C LEU A 458 32.18 -4.02 -1.67
N SER A 459 33.11 -3.38 -0.96
CA SER A 459 33.97 -2.34 -1.50
C SER A 459 34.82 -2.86 -2.65
N GLY A 460 34.97 -2.05 -3.71
CA GLY A 460 35.65 -2.44 -4.95
C GLY A 460 34.77 -3.15 -5.98
N HIS A 461 33.52 -3.50 -5.64
CA HIS A 461 32.56 -4.06 -6.57
C HIS A 461 31.60 -3.01 -7.17
N PHE A 462 30.93 -3.41 -8.25
CA PHE A 462 29.93 -2.61 -8.96
C PHE A 462 28.76 -3.50 -9.34
N THR A 463 27.56 -2.94 -9.36
CA THR A 463 26.39 -3.59 -9.96
C THR A 463 26.55 -3.73 -11.49
N THR A 464 25.67 -4.54 -12.09
CA THR A 464 25.53 -4.67 -13.55
C THR A 464 25.01 -3.37 -14.16
N SER A 465 24.96 -3.30 -15.49
CA SER A 465 24.35 -2.16 -16.21
C SER A 465 22.87 -1.93 -15.88
N LYS A 466 22.18 -2.94 -15.33
CA LYS A 466 20.78 -2.88 -14.89
C LYS A 466 20.61 -2.70 -13.38
N GLY A 467 21.70 -2.56 -12.62
CA GLY A 467 21.64 -2.31 -11.18
C GLY A 467 21.71 -3.54 -10.26
N TYR A 468 21.76 -4.77 -10.80
CA TYR A 468 21.86 -6.00 -10.00
C TYR A 468 23.29 -6.31 -9.53
N PHE A 469 23.45 -6.94 -8.37
CA PHE A 469 24.70 -7.52 -7.90
C PHE A 469 24.43 -8.83 -7.16
N LEU A 470 25.02 -9.92 -7.66
CA LEU A 470 24.72 -11.28 -7.20
C LEU A 470 25.87 -11.85 -6.36
N LEU A 471 25.53 -12.33 -5.16
CA LEU A 471 26.40 -13.10 -4.27
C LEU A 471 25.81 -14.49 -4.12
N GLY A 472 26.62 -15.55 -4.17
CA GLY A 472 26.08 -16.90 -3.97
C GLY A 472 27.10 -17.99 -4.16
N SER A 473 26.63 -19.23 -4.07
CA SER A 473 27.44 -20.44 -4.20
C SER A 473 28.11 -20.59 -5.57
N ASP A 474 29.23 -21.32 -5.62
CA ASP A 474 30.07 -21.45 -6.83
C ASP A 474 29.37 -22.11 -8.04
N ARG A 475 28.29 -22.86 -7.80
CA ARG A 475 27.53 -23.61 -8.82
C ARG A 475 26.30 -22.88 -9.33
N LEU A 476 25.98 -21.72 -8.76
CA LEU A 476 24.86 -20.90 -9.17
C LEU A 476 24.99 -20.48 -10.64
N VAL A 477 23.87 -20.54 -11.36
CA VAL A 477 23.76 -20.13 -12.77
C VAL A 477 22.69 -19.05 -12.88
N PRO A 478 23.02 -17.82 -13.33
CA PRO A 478 24.34 -17.36 -13.78
C PRO A 478 25.36 -17.23 -12.64
N ALA A 479 26.65 -17.30 -12.99
CA ALA A 479 27.73 -17.24 -12.01
C ALA A 479 27.69 -15.92 -11.19
N PRO A 480 27.81 -15.97 -9.86
CA PRO A 480 27.71 -14.79 -9.02
C PRO A 480 28.92 -13.87 -9.19
N SER A 481 28.69 -12.58 -8.96
CA SER A 481 29.74 -11.55 -8.98
C SER A 481 30.69 -11.70 -7.80
N LEU A 482 30.17 -12.15 -6.66
CA LEU A 482 30.96 -12.58 -5.51
C LEU A 482 30.59 -14.02 -5.15
N ARG A 483 31.56 -14.92 -5.29
CA ARG A 483 31.40 -16.33 -4.95
C ARG A 483 31.57 -16.54 -3.46
N LEU A 484 30.61 -17.24 -2.87
CA LEU A 484 30.65 -17.67 -1.48
C LEU A 484 30.97 -19.17 -1.43
N PRO A 485 31.68 -19.64 -0.40
CA PRO A 485 31.77 -21.07 -0.13
C PRO A 485 30.36 -21.69 -0.02
N PRO A 486 30.19 -22.98 -0.41
CA PRO A 486 28.93 -23.69 -0.18
C PRO A 486 28.48 -23.61 1.28
N ASN A 487 27.16 -23.63 1.53
CA ASN A 487 26.54 -23.54 2.85
C ASN A 487 26.91 -22.27 3.65
N THR A 488 27.29 -21.18 2.96
CA THR A 488 27.51 -19.89 3.63
C THR A 488 26.18 -19.24 4.01
N ILE A 489 25.18 -19.31 3.13
CA ILE A 489 23.83 -18.84 3.43
C ILE A 489 23.15 -19.99 4.15
N GLN A 490 22.69 -19.75 5.37
CA GLN A 490 22.09 -20.77 6.23
C GLN A 490 20.58 -20.74 6.07
N ASN A 491 20.00 -21.94 6.10
CA ASN A 491 18.58 -22.18 6.26
C ASN A 491 18.10 -21.49 7.53
N GLY A 492 17.08 -20.64 7.40
CA GLY A 492 16.59 -19.79 8.49
C GLY A 492 16.14 -20.59 9.72
N PRO A 493 16.18 -19.96 10.90
CA PRO A 493 15.74 -18.58 11.10
C PRO A 493 16.92 -17.63 11.24
N ASP A 494 17.15 -16.80 10.24
CA ASP A 494 18.37 -15.99 10.10
C ASP A 494 18.02 -14.62 9.49
N ALA A 495 19.03 -13.76 9.32
CA ALA A 495 18.82 -12.47 8.65
C ALA A 495 19.98 -12.08 7.74
N VAL A 496 19.63 -11.44 6.63
CA VAL A 496 20.56 -10.72 5.75
C VAL A 496 20.35 -9.24 5.97
N ALA A 497 21.41 -8.50 6.31
CA ALA A 497 21.34 -7.06 6.49
C ALA A 497 22.46 -6.33 5.73
N LEU A 498 22.07 -5.26 5.05
CA LEU A 498 22.94 -4.42 4.24
C LEU A 498 23.23 -3.12 4.99
N TYR A 499 24.48 -2.67 5.01
CA TYR A 499 24.90 -1.46 5.72
C TYR A 499 25.79 -0.57 4.86
N ARG A 500 25.72 0.74 5.13
CA ARG A 500 26.70 1.72 4.68
C ARG A 500 27.63 2.06 5.84
N SER A 501 28.87 1.57 5.76
CA SER A 501 29.90 1.80 6.76
C SER A 501 31.26 2.05 6.10
N PRO A 502 31.60 3.33 5.82
CA PRO A 502 32.85 3.68 5.15
C PRO A 502 34.08 3.53 6.06
N PHE A 503 33.89 3.39 7.38
CA PHE A 503 34.96 3.37 8.38
C PHE A 503 35.31 1.97 8.91
N GLY A 504 34.69 0.91 8.38
CA GLY A 504 34.99 -0.48 8.76
C GLY A 504 33.75 -1.33 8.92
N ALA A 505 33.90 -2.52 9.51
CA ALA A 505 32.80 -3.42 9.77
C ALA A 505 31.78 -2.79 10.76
N PRO A 506 30.46 -2.90 10.52
CA PRO A 506 29.43 -2.38 11.42
C PRO A 506 29.55 -2.89 12.87
N THR A 507 29.95 -4.14 13.08
CA THR A 507 30.14 -4.74 14.42
C THR A 507 31.33 -4.16 15.20
N ALA A 508 32.30 -3.55 14.52
CA ALA A 508 33.39 -2.84 15.19
C ALA A 508 32.94 -1.47 15.73
N LEU A 509 31.82 -0.95 15.24
CA LEU A 509 31.28 0.37 15.59
C LEU A 509 30.18 0.29 16.66
N GLN A 510 29.50 -0.85 16.79
CA GLN A 510 28.39 -1.06 17.72
C GLN A 510 28.42 -2.48 18.30
N THR A 511 28.23 -2.59 19.61
CA THR A 511 28.06 -3.88 20.30
C THR A 511 26.63 -4.41 20.11
N GLY A 512 26.47 -5.68 19.75
CA GLY A 512 25.17 -6.30 19.49
C GLY A 512 24.82 -6.29 18.00
N ILE A 513 23.52 -6.34 17.67
CA ILE A 513 23.04 -6.19 16.30
C ILE A 513 23.19 -4.71 15.91
N PRO A 514 24.04 -4.35 14.92
CA PRO A 514 24.20 -2.97 14.50
C PRO A 514 22.92 -2.43 13.88
N THR A 515 22.54 -1.20 14.19
CA THR A 515 21.39 -0.53 13.55
C THR A 515 21.80 0.74 12.81
N ARG A 516 22.99 1.28 13.13
CA ARG A 516 23.54 2.45 12.45
C ARG A 516 23.99 2.12 11.03
N GLY A 517 23.56 2.95 10.08
CA GLY A 517 23.91 2.82 8.68
C GLY A 517 23.24 1.63 7.99
N LEU A 518 22.21 1.02 8.60
CA LEU A 518 21.40 -0.02 7.97
C LEU A 518 20.76 0.55 6.69
N LEU A 519 21.00 -0.11 5.57
CA LEU A 519 20.45 0.23 4.26
C LEU A 519 19.19 -0.56 3.95
N ASP A 520 19.16 -1.86 4.26
CA ASP A 520 18.04 -2.77 4.01
C ASP A 520 18.25 -4.06 4.82
N ALA A 521 17.18 -4.78 5.14
CA ALA A 521 17.26 -6.05 5.84
C ALA A 521 16.13 -7.00 5.47
N VAL A 522 16.45 -8.30 5.45
CA VAL A 522 15.50 -9.40 5.32
C VAL A 522 15.73 -10.37 6.46
N VAL A 523 14.75 -10.48 7.35
CA VAL A 523 14.69 -11.55 8.37
C VAL A 523 13.80 -12.65 7.81
N TYR A 524 14.30 -13.88 7.81
CA TYR A 524 13.66 -15.01 7.17
C TYR A 524 13.71 -16.25 8.06
N ARG A 525 12.84 -17.21 7.79
CA ARG A 525 12.68 -18.44 8.57
C ARG A 525 12.22 -19.60 7.72
N GLN A 526 12.44 -20.80 8.23
CA GLN A 526 11.84 -22.02 7.75
C GLN A 526 10.64 -22.39 8.61
N ARG A 527 9.82 -23.31 8.09
CA ARG A 527 8.70 -23.86 8.84
C ARG A 527 9.21 -24.52 10.13
N GLY A 528 8.78 -24.03 11.28
CA GLY A 528 9.11 -24.58 12.59
C GLY A 528 10.29 -23.93 13.32
N SER A 529 10.91 -22.88 12.76
CA SER A 529 12.04 -22.16 13.37
C SER A 529 11.71 -20.75 13.88
N ASP A 530 10.41 -20.49 14.04
CA ASP A 530 9.78 -19.19 14.27
C ASP A 530 10.21 -18.43 15.54
N LYS A 531 10.73 -19.11 16.56
CA LYS A 531 11.02 -18.51 17.87
C LYS A 531 12.40 -17.87 17.98
N GLU A 532 13.28 -18.17 17.02
CA GLU A 532 14.71 -17.89 17.18
C GLU A 532 15.12 -16.57 16.51
N ALA A 533 14.39 -16.06 15.51
CA ALA A 533 14.70 -14.78 14.85
C ALA A 533 14.04 -13.54 15.48
N GLN A 534 13.52 -13.60 16.71
CA GLN A 534 12.79 -12.48 17.32
C GLN A 534 13.69 -11.26 17.55
N GLU A 535 14.86 -11.42 18.17
CA GLU A 535 15.79 -10.30 18.42
C GLU A 535 16.31 -9.69 17.10
N LEU A 536 16.49 -10.52 16.06
CA LEU A 536 16.81 -10.05 14.72
C LEU A 536 15.68 -9.24 14.11
N SER A 537 14.43 -9.72 14.21
CA SER A 537 13.24 -8.98 13.77
C SER A 537 13.14 -7.65 14.50
N ASP A 538 13.43 -7.64 15.80
CA ASP A 538 13.27 -6.44 16.60
C ASP A 538 14.30 -5.36 16.31
N ALA A 539 15.51 -5.75 15.92
CA ALA A 539 16.57 -4.84 15.57
C ALA A 539 16.56 -4.44 14.08
N LEU A 540 16.22 -5.36 13.17
CA LEU A 540 16.42 -5.20 11.72
C LEU A 540 15.14 -4.91 10.96
N THR A 541 14.00 -5.47 11.37
CA THR A 541 12.70 -5.32 10.69
C THR A 541 11.57 -5.15 11.72
N PRO A 542 11.61 -4.06 12.53
CA PRO A 542 10.76 -3.94 13.70
C PRO A 542 9.27 -3.97 13.34
N GLY A 543 8.49 -4.70 14.13
CA GLY A 543 7.05 -4.87 13.93
C GLY A 543 6.65 -5.80 12.77
N GLN A 544 7.61 -6.38 12.05
CA GLN A 544 7.36 -7.23 10.89
C GLN A 544 7.68 -8.69 11.18
N LEU A 545 7.01 -9.59 10.48
CA LEU A 545 7.24 -11.02 10.62
C LEU A 545 8.38 -11.49 9.74
N PRO A 546 9.27 -12.36 10.26
CA PRO A 546 10.21 -13.07 9.43
C PRO A 546 9.50 -13.76 8.27
N LEU A 547 10.04 -13.54 7.07
CA LEU A 547 9.52 -14.14 5.86
C LEU A 547 9.69 -15.65 5.92
N LEU A 548 8.61 -16.37 5.63
CA LEU A 548 8.66 -17.81 5.47
C LEU A 548 9.07 -18.12 4.04
N GLU A 549 10.25 -18.70 3.86
CA GLU A 549 10.60 -19.40 2.63
C GLU A 549 9.92 -20.78 2.73
N ASP A 550 8.81 -20.95 2.01
CA ASP A 550 7.98 -22.15 2.09
C ASP A 550 8.29 -23.10 0.93
N PRO A 551 8.98 -24.23 1.18
CA PRO A 551 9.37 -25.17 0.12
C PRO A 551 8.17 -25.88 -0.51
N ASP A 552 7.01 -25.83 0.13
CA ASP A 552 5.77 -26.38 -0.40
C ASP A 552 4.98 -25.37 -1.25
N ALA A 553 5.43 -24.12 -1.37
CA ALA A 553 4.69 -23.07 -2.08
C ALA A 553 4.72 -23.25 -3.61
N LEU A 554 5.77 -23.84 -4.17
CA LEU A 554 5.98 -23.99 -5.61
C LEU A 554 6.46 -25.41 -5.95
N PRO A 555 6.15 -25.95 -7.15
CA PRO A 555 6.56 -27.31 -7.56
C PRO A 555 8.06 -27.41 -7.96
N GLY A 556 8.93 -26.61 -7.36
CA GLY A 556 10.37 -26.49 -7.63
C GLY A 556 11.02 -25.51 -6.65
N ASP A 557 12.26 -25.09 -6.93
CA ASP A 557 13.00 -24.13 -6.11
C ASP A 557 12.27 -22.78 -6.01
N GLU A 558 12.38 -22.13 -4.85
CA GLU A 558 11.74 -20.89 -4.50
C GLU A 558 12.74 -19.88 -3.93
N ALA A 559 12.36 -18.61 -3.93
CA ALA A 559 13.13 -17.54 -3.35
C ALA A 559 12.18 -16.51 -2.75
N LEU A 560 12.66 -15.81 -1.73
CA LEU A 560 12.07 -14.58 -1.24
C LEU A 560 12.42 -13.45 -2.20
N SER A 561 11.51 -13.21 -3.13
CA SER A 561 11.63 -12.18 -4.17
C SER A 561 10.97 -10.88 -3.75
N ARG A 562 11.66 -9.75 -3.89
CA ARG A 562 11.05 -8.42 -3.73
C ARG A 562 10.09 -8.16 -4.90
N CYS A 563 8.81 -8.01 -4.58
CA CYS A 563 7.69 -7.99 -5.52
C CYS A 563 6.82 -6.74 -5.49
N GLY A 564 6.97 -5.92 -4.47
CA GLY A 564 6.41 -4.56 -4.38
C GLY A 564 7.28 -3.71 -3.46
N GLY A 565 7.02 -2.41 -3.36
CA GLY A 565 7.71 -1.52 -2.41
C GLY A 565 9.20 -1.25 -2.73
N LEU A 566 9.63 -0.02 -2.48
CA LEU A 566 11.05 0.38 -2.52
C LEU A 566 11.55 0.82 -1.15
N TYR A 567 10.71 0.65 -0.12
CA TYR A 567 11.08 0.96 1.25
C TYR A 567 12.08 -0.09 1.76
N PRO A 568 13.19 0.34 2.36
CA PRO A 568 14.12 -0.59 2.97
C PRO A 568 13.55 -1.18 4.26
N ALA A 569 14.04 -2.38 4.59
CA ALA A 569 13.59 -3.22 5.70
C ALA A 569 12.08 -3.52 5.71
N ASP A 570 11.39 -3.33 4.59
CA ASP A 570 9.98 -3.66 4.41
C ASP A 570 9.84 -5.09 3.86
N LEU A 571 9.54 -6.04 4.73
CA LEU A 571 9.27 -7.44 4.41
C LEU A 571 7.96 -7.61 3.64
N SER A 572 7.00 -6.67 3.75
CA SER A 572 5.75 -6.74 2.98
C SER A 572 5.94 -6.55 1.47
N ALA A 573 7.14 -6.07 1.10
CA ALA A 573 7.65 -5.99 -0.25
C ALA A 573 7.90 -7.36 -0.87
N PHE A 574 8.12 -8.41 -0.08
CA PHE A 574 8.58 -9.71 -0.55
C PHE A 574 7.44 -10.72 -0.71
N ALA A 575 7.64 -11.66 -1.63
CA ALA A 575 6.79 -12.82 -1.81
C ALA A 575 7.64 -14.03 -2.18
N VAL A 576 7.16 -15.22 -1.81
CA VAL A 576 7.73 -16.48 -2.29
C VAL A 576 7.47 -16.60 -3.79
N ALA A 577 8.52 -16.76 -4.58
CA ALA A 577 8.46 -16.80 -6.04
C ALA A 577 9.57 -17.69 -6.62
N PRO A 578 9.50 -18.08 -7.90
CA PRO A 578 10.61 -18.80 -8.54
C PRO A 578 11.89 -17.95 -8.60
N PRO A 579 13.09 -18.53 -8.40
CA PRO A 579 14.35 -17.79 -8.37
C PRO A 579 14.71 -17.11 -9.71
N THR A 580 15.14 -15.85 -9.67
CA THR A 580 15.44 -15.01 -10.84
C THR A 580 16.78 -14.27 -10.81
N PRO A 581 17.91 -14.95 -10.55
CA PRO A 581 19.22 -14.30 -10.45
C PRO A 581 19.61 -13.49 -11.70
N LEU A 582 20.04 -12.24 -11.46
CA LEU A 582 20.39 -11.17 -12.40
C LEU A 582 19.27 -10.77 -13.37
N ARG A 583 18.01 -11.03 -13.01
CA ARG A 583 16.83 -10.76 -13.83
C ARG A 583 15.75 -10.10 -12.98
N GLU A 584 14.66 -9.70 -13.64
CA GLU A 584 13.51 -9.17 -12.90
C GLU A 584 12.75 -10.31 -12.21
N ASN A 585 12.35 -10.04 -10.96
CA ASN A 585 11.62 -11.00 -10.12
C ASN A 585 10.30 -11.44 -10.76
N THR A 586 10.06 -12.74 -10.77
CA THR A 586 8.83 -13.33 -11.31
C THR A 586 7.77 -13.40 -10.21
N CYS A 587 7.14 -12.27 -9.90
CA CYS A 587 6.28 -12.23 -8.73
C CYS A 587 4.92 -12.91 -8.93
N PRO A 588 4.35 -13.49 -7.86
CA PRO A 588 2.97 -13.94 -7.89
C PRO A 588 2.06 -12.77 -8.25
N ARG A 589 1.07 -13.04 -9.10
CA ARG A 589 0.09 -12.01 -9.48
C ARG A 589 -0.63 -11.53 -8.22
N PRO A 590 -0.82 -10.21 -8.04
CA PRO A 590 -1.56 -9.72 -6.88
C PRO A 590 -2.98 -10.33 -6.81
N ALA A 591 -3.58 -10.32 -5.61
CA ALA A 591 -4.99 -10.67 -5.38
C ALA A 591 -5.89 -9.78 -6.26
N PRO A 592 -6.97 -10.30 -6.88
CA PRO A 592 -7.69 -9.66 -7.98
C PRO A 592 -7.88 -8.15 -7.79
N ALA A 593 -7.57 -7.39 -8.85
CA ALA A 593 -7.60 -5.92 -8.83
C ALA A 593 -8.89 -5.40 -8.19
N PRO A 594 -8.79 -4.37 -7.33
CA PRO A 594 -9.96 -3.76 -6.72
C PRO A 594 -10.96 -3.35 -7.80
N ALA A 595 -12.18 -3.87 -7.69
CA ALA A 595 -13.22 -3.63 -8.69
C ALA A 595 -13.72 -2.19 -8.60
N GLY A 596 -13.92 -1.55 -9.76
CA GLY A 596 -14.50 -0.21 -9.84
C GLY A 596 -13.52 0.95 -9.72
N VAL A 597 -12.22 0.71 -9.54
CA VAL A 597 -11.20 1.76 -9.51
C VAL A 597 -10.82 2.20 -10.93
N VAL A 598 -11.01 3.49 -11.23
CA VAL A 598 -10.77 4.11 -12.55
C VAL A 598 -10.13 5.49 -12.40
N ILE A 599 -9.44 5.97 -13.43
CA ILE A 599 -8.90 7.34 -13.44
C ILE A 599 -10.09 8.30 -13.52
N SER A 600 -10.19 9.23 -12.57
CA SER A 600 -11.27 10.23 -12.49
C SER A 600 -10.91 11.50 -13.23
N GLU A 601 -9.75 12.06 -12.91
CA GLU A 601 -9.35 13.38 -13.39
C GLU A 601 -7.83 13.43 -13.60
N VAL A 602 -7.38 14.17 -14.62
CA VAL A 602 -5.95 14.36 -14.90
C VAL A 602 -5.68 15.81 -15.23
N ALA A 603 -4.68 16.40 -14.58
CA ALA A 603 -4.20 17.75 -14.87
C ALA A 603 -2.67 17.76 -15.03
N SER A 604 -2.17 18.56 -15.97
CA SER A 604 -0.75 18.88 -16.09
C SER A 604 -0.47 20.30 -15.61
N GLY A 605 0.62 20.46 -14.86
CA GLY A 605 1.13 21.77 -14.44
C GLY A 605 1.60 22.65 -15.61
N HIS A 606 1.61 22.14 -16.84
CA HIS A 606 2.11 22.82 -18.03
C HIS A 606 1.02 23.18 -19.05
N TRP A 607 -0.26 22.93 -18.75
CA TRP A 607 -1.34 23.22 -19.71
C TRP A 607 -1.68 24.70 -19.77
N THR A 608 -1.82 25.37 -18.63
CA THR A 608 -2.04 26.83 -18.57
C THR A 608 -0.92 27.50 -17.79
N ASN A 609 -0.74 28.80 -18.01
CA ASN A 609 0.13 29.65 -17.20
C ASN A 609 -0.60 30.24 -15.97
N HIS A 610 -1.79 29.72 -15.65
CA HIS A 610 -2.59 30.20 -14.52
C HIS A 610 -1.91 29.80 -13.20
N SER A 611 -1.92 30.68 -12.20
CA SER A 611 -1.21 30.44 -10.92
C SER A 611 -1.78 29.27 -10.11
N GLN A 612 -3.02 28.85 -10.41
CA GLN A 612 -3.68 27.69 -9.80
C GLN A 612 -3.60 26.44 -10.69
N GLN A 613 -2.85 26.46 -11.79
CA GLN A 613 -2.62 25.26 -12.60
C GLN A 613 -1.73 24.29 -11.84
N LEU A 614 -2.21 23.07 -11.67
CA LEU A 614 -1.54 22.04 -10.91
C LEU A 614 -1.37 20.75 -11.73
N ALA A 615 -0.46 19.89 -11.29
CA ALA A 615 -0.23 18.58 -11.88
C ALA A 615 -0.72 17.49 -10.92
N PHE A 616 -1.75 16.76 -11.31
CA PHE A 616 -2.27 15.64 -10.54
C PHE A 616 -2.99 14.62 -11.42
N VAL A 617 -3.16 13.43 -10.88
CA VAL A 617 -4.03 12.36 -11.36
C VAL A 617 -4.91 11.97 -10.20
N GLU A 618 -6.22 12.10 -10.36
CA GLU A 618 -7.20 11.59 -9.43
C GLU A 618 -7.72 10.25 -9.91
N VAL A 619 -7.90 9.32 -8.97
CA VAL A 619 -8.52 8.02 -9.15
C VAL A 619 -9.82 8.01 -8.36
N VAL A 620 -10.85 7.36 -8.89
CA VAL A 620 -12.11 7.15 -8.19
C VAL A 620 -12.46 5.66 -8.15
N GLY A 621 -12.98 5.21 -7.02
CA GLY A 621 -13.45 3.85 -6.81
C GLY A 621 -14.51 3.79 -5.70
N PRO A 622 -14.91 2.59 -5.26
CA PRO A 622 -15.74 2.47 -4.06
C PRO A 622 -15.02 3.11 -2.86
N PRO A 623 -15.74 3.66 -1.87
CA PRO A 623 -15.14 4.20 -0.65
C PRO A 623 -14.21 3.21 0.05
N MET A 624 -13.11 3.69 0.62
CA MET A 624 -12.16 2.88 1.41
C MET A 624 -11.59 1.66 0.67
N THR A 625 -11.46 1.74 -0.66
CA THR A 625 -10.94 0.65 -1.48
C THR A 625 -9.42 0.65 -1.46
N ALA A 626 -8.81 -0.42 -0.94
CA ALA A 626 -7.36 -0.60 -0.97
C ALA A 626 -6.83 -0.61 -2.40
N LEU A 627 -5.86 0.26 -2.69
CA LEU A 627 -5.27 0.42 -4.02
C LEU A 627 -4.05 -0.48 -4.26
N ARG A 628 -3.72 -1.33 -3.28
CA ARG A 628 -2.58 -2.24 -3.33
C ARG A 628 -2.63 -3.12 -4.59
N GLY A 629 -1.52 -3.15 -5.31
CA GLY A 629 -1.37 -3.90 -6.56
C GLY A 629 -1.70 -3.11 -7.83
N LEU A 630 -2.27 -1.90 -7.71
CA LEU A 630 -2.34 -0.96 -8.83
C LEU A 630 -1.05 -0.15 -8.93
N VAL A 631 -0.65 0.13 -10.17
CA VAL A 631 0.50 0.97 -10.49
C VAL A 631 0.04 2.07 -11.43
N LEU A 632 0.17 3.32 -11.00
CA LEU A 632 -0.01 4.47 -11.86
C LEU A 632 1.18 4.59 -12.79
N THR A 633 0.93 4.60 -14.10
CA THR A 633 1.95 4.75 -15.13
C THR A 633 1.65 5.96 -16.00
N VAL A 634 2.62 6.85 -16.12
CA VAL A 634 2.53 8.07 -16.94
C VAL A 634 3.56 8.03 -18.05
N PHE A 635 3.11 8.33 -19.25
CA PHE A 635 3.91 8.30 -20.48
C PHE A 635 4.09 9.70 -21.02
N ASP A 636 5.32 10.03 -21.41
CA ASP A 636 5.66 11.23 -22.15
C ASP A 636 5.80 10.86 -23.63
N GLN A 637 5.18 11.62 -24.52
CA GLN A 637 5.26 11.36 -25.96
C GLN A 637 6.69 11.45 -26.53
N GLU A 638 7.58 12.21 -25.88
CA GLU A 638 8.95 12.45 -26.35
C GLU A 638 9.96 11.45 -25.78
N ARG A 639 9.59 10.72 -24.72
CA ARG A 639 10.47 9.78 -24.02
C ARG A 639 10.04 8.34 -24.30
N SER A 640 11.02 7.45 -24.41
CA SER A 640 10.76 6.02 -24.47
C SER A 640 10.55 5.46 -23.05
N GLY A 641 9.44 4.76 -22.82
CA GLY A 641 9.09 4.17 -21.53
C GLY A 641 8.19 5.07 -20.67
N THR A 642 7.96 4.68 -19.42
CA THR A 642 7.18 5.49 -18.47
C THR A 642 8.06 6.58 -17.84
N THR A 643 7.49 7.77 -17.69
CA THR A 643 8.11 8.89 -16.95
C THR A 643 7.76 8.82 -15.47
N ILE A 644 6.60 8.23 -15.14
CA ILE A 644 6.20 7.87 -13.77
C ILE A 644 5.75 6.43 -13.80
N ALA A 645 6.27 5.63 -12.88
CA ALA A 645 5.73 4.31 -12.53
C ALA A 645 5.67 4.27 -11.01
N LEU A 646 4.46 4.36 -10.47
CA LEU A 646 4.23 4.57 -9.05
C LEU A 646 3.24 3.51 -8.54
N PRO A 647 3.67 2.56 -7.70
CA PRO A 647 2.74 1.67 -7.02
C PRO A 647 1.81 2.51 -6.15
N LEU A 648 0.51 2.33 -6.30
CA LEU A 648 -0.46 3.02 -5.47
C LEU A 648 -0.45 2.43 -4.07
N THR A 649 -0.43 3.32 -3.07
CA THR A 649 -0.50 2.98 -1.66
C THR A 649 -1.87 3.32 -1.08
N GLY A 650 -2.12 2.96 0.18
CA GLY A 650 -3.35 3.35 0.88
C GLY A 650 -4.65 2.83 0.24
N SER A 651 -5.70 3.60 0.44
CA SER A 651 -7.05 3.35 -0.05
C SER A 651 -7.69 4.64 -0.54
N THR A 652 -8.72 4.54 -1.37
CA THR A 652 -9.60 5.69 -1.64
C THR A 652 -10.21 6.23 -0.34
N ASP A 653 -10.53 7.52 -0.32
CA ASP A 653 -11.17 8.19 0.82
C ASP A 653 -12.62 7.70 1.06
N GLN A 654 -13.30 8.31 2.02
CA GLN A 654 -14.70 8.00 2.35
C GLN A 654 -15.67 8.30 1.20
N ASN A 655 -15.29 9.17 0.27
CA ASN A 655 -16.07 9.55 -0.90
C ASN A 655 -15.65 8.75 -2.16
N GLY A 656 -14.61 7.93 -2.06
CA GLY A 656 -14.09 7.10 -3.14
C GLY A 656 -12.98 7.74 -3.98
N PHE A 657 -12.41 8.89 -3.60
CA PHE A 657 -11.34 9.57 -4.33
C PHE A 657 -9.95 9.20 -3.83
N TYR A 658 -8.94 9.32 -4.71
CA TYR A 658 -7.53 9.20 -4.36
C TYR A 658 -6.68 10.05 -5.33
N ILE A 659 -5.99 11.06 -4.82
CA ILE A 659 -5.19 12.01 -5.60
C ILE A 659 -3.72 11.64 -5.56
N ILE A 660 -3.13 11.53 -6.74
CA ILE A 660 -1.69 11.44 -6.96
C ILE A 660 -1.19 12.74 -7.58
N GLY A 661 -0.29 13.45 -6.91
CA GLY A 661 0.36 14.60 -7.55
C GLY A 661 1.12 15.49 -6.59
N ASN A 662 1.71 16.56 -7.14
CA ASN A 662 2.39 17.57 -6.35
C ASN A 662 1.41 18.70 -6.00
N VAL A 663 0.29 18.32 -5.39
CA VAL A 663 -0.79 19.24 -5.00
C VAL A 663 -1.04 19.14 -3.51
N THR A 664 -1.44 20.25 -2.89
CA THR A 664 -1.86 20.28 -1.48
C THR A 664 -3.06 19.36 -1.30
N GLY A 665 -2.97 18.42 -0.36
CA GLY A 665 -4.01 17.41 -0.12
C GLY A 665 -3.95 16.18 -1.03
N ALA A 666 -2.84 15.93 -1.75
CA ALA A 666 -2.66 14.68 -2.48
C ALA A 666 -2.35 13.51 -1.52
N ASP A 667 -3.05 12.39 -1.67
CA ASP A 667 -2.80 11.15 -0.93
C ASP A 667 -1.40 10.56 -1.23
N GLN A 668 -0.90 10.78 -2.45
CA GLN A 668 0.42 10.32 -2.85
C GLN A 668 1.14 11.30 -3.78
N ALA A 669 2.39 11.65 -3.46
CA ALA A 669 3.18 12.54 -4.30
C ALA A 669 3.72 11.83 -5.55
N PHE A 670 3.98 12.59 -6.62
CA PHE A 670 4.76 12.07 -7.73
C PHE A 670 6.23 11.88 -7.30
N PRO A 671 6.96 10.93 -7.93
CA PRO A 671 8.41 10.83 -7.75
C PRO A 671 9.13 12.17 -8.00
N GLU A 672 10.17 12.48 -7.23
CA GLU A 672 10.86 13.76 -7.30
C GLU A 672 11.34 14.09 -8.72
N GLY A 673 11.03 15.30 -9.21
CA GLY A 673 11.38 15.75 -10.55
C GLY A 673 10.51 15.18 -11.69
N SER A 674 9.45 14.45 -11.37
CA SER A 674 8.47 13.94 -12.34
C SER A 674 7.13 14.69 -12.25
N THR A 675 6.39 14.71 -13.36
CA THR A 675 5.08 15.37 -13.47
C THR A 675 4.29 14.80 -14.65
N VAL A 676 3.00 15.13 -14.74
CA VAL A 676 2.19 14.82 -15.91
C VAL A 676 2.67 15.68 -17.09
N PRO A 677 3.09 15.10 -18.22
CA PRO A 677 3.62 15.85 -19.35
C PRO A 677 2.54 16.68 -20.06
N VAL A 678 2.93 17.57 -20.97
CA VAL A 678 1.98 18.37 -21.78
C VAL A 678 1.14 17.46 -22.68
N ARG A 679 1.80 16.47 -23.30
CA ARG A 679 1.19 15.45 -24.16
C ARG A 679 1.74 14.08 -23.79
N GLY A 680 0.85 13.13 -23.61
CA GLY A 680 1.22 11.81 -23.13
C GLY A 680 0.03 10.89 -22.90
N ALA A 681 0.17 10.00 -21.92
CA ALA A 681 -0.91 9.16 -21.44
C ALA A 681 -0.77 8.89 -19.95
N VAL A 682 -1.90 8.65 -19.28
CA VAL A 682 -1.98 8.10 -17.93
C VAL A 682 -2.67 6.74 -18.01
N ALA A 683 -2.14 5.75 -17.30
CA ALA A 683 -2.71 4.42 -17.23
C ALA A 683 -2.69 3.88 -15.80
N LEU A 684 -3.78 3.25 -15.40
CA LEU A 684 -3.81 2.34 -14.25
C LEU A 684 -3.41 0.96 -14.75
N CYS A 685 -2.26 0.50 -14.29
CA CYS A 685 -1.73 -0.82 -14.56
C CYS A 685 -1.97 -1.72 -13.35
N TYR A 686 -2.33 -2.96 -13.60
CA TYR A 686 -2.47 -4.03 -12.61
C TYR A 686 -1.67 -5.22 -13.12
N ASP A 687 -0.39 -5.21 -12.80
CA ASP A 687 0.58 -6.24 -13.16
C ASP A 687 1.81 -6.09 -12.27
N LEU A 688 2.84 -6.89 -12.54
CA LEU A 688 4.17 -6.70 -11.96
C LEU A 688 4.62 -5.24 -12.13
N PHE A 689 5.21 -4.67 -11.07
CA PHE A 689 5.69 -3.29 -11.11
C PHE A 689 6.68 -3.05 -12.27
N SER A 690 7.54 -4.04 -12.56
CA SER A 690 8.48 -3.95 -13.67
C SER A 690 7.79 -3.91 -15.04
N VAL A 691 6.71 -4.69 -15.23
CA VAL A 691 5.88 -4.67 -16.45
C VAL A 691 5.21 -3.32 -16.61
N CYS A 692 4.61 -2.80 -15.55
CA CYS A 692 4.00 -1.48 -15.54
C CYS A 692 5.05 -0.38 -15.86
N ARG A 693 6.22 -0.43 -15.21
CA ARG A 693 7.32 0.53 -15.42
C ARG A 693 7.89 0.48 -16.83
N ALA A 694 8.08 -0.71 -17.40
CA ALA A 694 8.60 -0.84 -18.76
C ALA A 694 7.67 -0.18 -19.79
N GLY A 695 6.35 -0.27 -19.58
CA GLY A 695 5.33 0.41 -20.37
C GLY A 695 5.15 -0.11 -21.80
N THR A 696 6.16 -0.78 -22.39
CA THR A 696 6.15 -1.32 -23.75
C THR A 696 5.45 -2.69 -23.88
N SER A 697 5.11 -3.33 -22.77
CA SER A 697 4.54 -4.68 -22.72
C SER A 697 3.13 -4.72 -22.11
N LEU A 698 2.47 -3.55 -21.99
CA LEU A 698 1.15 -3.46 -21.38
C LEU A 698 0.10 -4.13 -22.27
N THR A 699 -0.57 -5.15 -21.70
CA THR A 699 -1.62 -5.89 -22.38
C THR A 699 -3.01 -5.45 -21.91
N ASN A 700 -4.06 -5.90 -22.61
CA ASN A 700 -5.43 -5.69 -22.15
C ASN A 700 -5.72 -6.28 -20.76
N SER A 701 -4.99 -7.32 -20.34
CA SER A 701 -5.09 -7.87 -18.99
C SER A 701 -4.36 -7.05 -17.92
N SER A 702 -3.27 -6.37 -18.30
CA SER A 702 -2.46 -5.53 -17.42
C SER A 702 -3.10 -4.15 -17.23
N LEU A 703 -3.68 -3.58 -18.27
CA LEU A 703 -4.35 -2.28 -18.19
C LEU A 703 -5.67 -2.41 -17.42
N ARG A 704 -6.00 -1.44 -16.58
CA ARG A 704 -7.32 -1.33 -15.96
C ARG A 704 -8.08 -0.19 -16.59
N ASP A 705 -7.46 0.97 -16.63
CA ASP A 705 -8.01 2.17 -17.23
C ASP A 705 -6.91 3.01 -17.86
N THR A 706 -7.26 3.79 -18.88
CA THR A 706 -6.30 4.60 -19.63
C THR A 706 -6.93 5.89 -20.11
N LEU A 707 -6.14 6.96 -20.06
CA LEU A 707 -6.40 8.25 -20.68
C LEU A 707 -5.21 8.63 -21.56
N VAL A 708 -5.44 8.76 -22.86
CA VAL A 708 -4.42 9.23 -23.81
C VAL A 708 -4.76 10.65 -24.25
N PHE A 709 -3.83 11.57 -24.01
CA PHE A 709 -3.93 12.99 -24.36
C PHE A 709 -2.78 13.41 -25.29
N SER A 710 -2.44 12.52 -26.22
CA SER A 710 -1.43 12.72 -27.26
C SER A 710 -1.90 12.11 -28.58
N GLU A 711 -1.47 12.72 -29.68
CA GLU A 711 -1.72 12.25 -31.05
C GLU A 711 -0.66 11.23 -31.51
N ASN A 712 0.28 10.88 -30.62
CA ASN A 712 1.35 9.95 -30.90
C ASN A 712 0.79 8.55 -31.17
N GLN A 713 0.91 8.09 -32.42
CA GLN A 713 0.38 6.81 -32.88
C GLN A 713 0.94 5.60 -32.11
N ARG A 714 2.15 5.69 -31.55
CA ARG A 714 2.72 4.59 -30.74
C ARG A 714 1.97 4.45 -29.42
N LEU A 715 1.72 5.55 -28.71
CA LEU A 715 0.95 5.55 -27.46
C LEU A 715 -0.48 5.09 -27.71
N LEU A 716 -1.10 5.58 -28.78
CA LEU A 716 -2.45 5.16 -29.18
C LEU A 716 -2.49 3.65 -29.49
N SER A 717 -1.53 3.11 -30.24
CA SER A 717 -1.50 1.68 -30.55
C SER A 717 -1.17 0.76 -29.36
N SER A 718 -0.44 1.26 -28.36
CA SER A 718 0.05 0.47 -27.21
C SER A 718 -0.88 0.51 -26.00
N LEU A 719 -1.65 1.59 -25.83
CA LEU A 719 -2.50 1.82 -24.66
C LEU A 719 -4.00 1.82 -24.98
N SER A 720 -4.40 1.91 -26.26
CA SER A 720 -5.80 1.93 -26.68
C SER A 720 -6.28 0.56 -27.16
N ALA A 721 -7.27 -0.01 -26.48
CA ALA A 721 -8.06 -1.14 -26.98
C ALA A 721 -9.23 -0.71 -27.88
N THR A 722 -9.55 0.59 -27.90
CA THR A 722 -10.68 1.18 -28.64
C THR A 722 -10.18 2.03 -29.79
N ARG A 723 -10.66 1.74 -31.01
CA ARG A 723 -10.50 2.62 -32.17
C ARG A 723 -11.22 3.94 -31.87
N GLY A 724 -10.47 5.03 -31.66
CA GLY A 724 -11.02 6.34 -31.35
C GLY A 724 -9.96 7.44 -31.21
N THR A 725 -10.39 8.70 -31.32
CA THR A 725 -9.56 9.91 -31.17
C THR A 725 -9.28 10.24 -29.70
N GLN A 726 -8.04 10.64 -29.41
CA GLN A 726 -7.53 11.10 -28.12
C GLN A 726 -8.29 12.32 -27.56
N VAL A 727 -8.21 12.52 -26.25
CA VAL A 727 -8.81 13.69 -25.58
C VAL A 727 -7.70 14.72 -25.36
N ILE A 728 -7.76 15.83 -26.08
CA ILE A 728 -6.78 16.92 -25.94
C ILE A 728 -7.37 18.00 -25.01
N PRO A 729 -6.59 18.52 -24.05
CA PRO A 729 -7.03 19.63 -23.20
C PRO A 729 -7.44 20.87 -24.01
N ALA A 730 -8.68 21.31 -23.87
CA ALA A 730 -9.25 22.45 -24.58
C ALA A 730 -9.23 23.72 -23.72
N LEU A 731 -8.11 24.45 -23.79
CA LEU A 731 -7.81 25.61 -22.94
C LEU A 731 -8.91 26.69 -22.93
N ARG A 732 -9.55 26.95 -24.08
CA ARG A 732 -10.57 28.01 -24.21
C ARG A 732 -11.90 27.67 -23.53
N SER A 733 -12.13 26.39 -23.20
CA SER A 733 -13.41 25.92 -22.65
C SER A 733 -13.66 26.37 -21.20
N VAL A 734 -12.61 26.77 -20.47
CA VAL A 734 -12.64 27.14 -19.05
C VAL A 734 -12.25 28.60 -18.78
N GLU A 735 -12.49 29.49 -19.75
CA GLU A 735 -12.07 30.90 -19.70
C GLU A 735 -10.55 31.04 -19.44
N ASP A 736 -10.13 31.91 -18.53
CA ASP A 736 -8.74 32.13 -18.13
C ASP A 736 -8.32 31.24 -16.92
N GLY A 737 -9.13 30.24 -16.57
CA GLY A 737 -8.92 29.36 -15.41
C GLY A 737 -7.99 28.15 -15.68
N PRO A 738 -7.67 27.37 -14.62
CA PRO A 738 -6.92 26.13 -14.76
C PRO A 738 -7.74 25.05 -15.49
N VAL A 739 -7.05 24.15 -16.19
CA VAL A 739 -7.64 23.06 -16.99
C VAL A 739 -7.29 21.70 -16.41
N SER A 740 -8.27 20.81 -16.40
CA SER A 740 -8.14 19.37 -16.20
C SER A 740 -8.86 18.59 -17.30
N LEU A 741 -8.61 17.29 -17.39
CA LEU A 741 -9.42 16.33 -18.12
C LEU A 741 -10.22 15.51 -17.10
N SER A 742 -11.54 15.68 -17.12
CA SER A 742 -12.49 15.11 -16.17
C SER A 742 -13.30 13.98 -16.79
N ARG A 743 -13.50 12.89 -16.04
CA ARG A 743 -14.37 11.77 -16.43
C ARG A 743 -15.82 12.02 -16.00
N CYS A 744 -16.75 11.88 -16.93
CA CYS A 744 -18.17 12.15 -16.74
C CYS A 744 -19.10 10.96 -16.95
N SER A 745 -18.63 9.91 -17.61
CA SER A 745 -19.34 8.63 -17.65
C SER A 745 -18.65 7.67 -16.71
N CYS A 746 -19.31 7.36 -15.59
CA CYS A 746 -18.78 6.39 -14.65
C CYS A 746 -18.77 5.00 -15.30
N CYS A 747 -17.67 4.28 -15.11
CA CYS A 747 -17.51 2.84 -15.40
C CYS A 747 -17.20 2.42 -16.84
N GLU A 748 -17.21 3.30 -17.83
CA GLU A 748 -16.63 2.97 -19.15
C GLU A 748 -15.10 3.18 -19.13
N VAL A 749 -14.38 2.13 -18.75
CA VAL A 749 -12.91 2.11 -18.78
C VAL A 749 -12.40 2.22 -20.21
N ARG A 750 -11.29 2.95 -20.40
CA ARG A 750 -10.60 3.11 -21.70
C ARG A 750 -11.49 3.65 -22.83
N SER A 751 -12.50 4.44 -22.47
CA SER A 751 -13.44 5.06 -23.40
C SER A 751 -13.15 6.57 -23.47
N PRO A 752 -12.59 7.09 -24.59
CA PRO A 752 -12.33 8.53 -24.70
C PRO A 752 -13.63 9.37 -24.70
N SER A 753 -14.78 8.76 -24.99
CA SER A 753 -16.09 9.40 -24.88
C SER A 753 -16.56 9.65 -23.45
N SER A 754 -15.85 9.14 -22.44
CA SER A 754 -16.15 9.39 -21.03
C SER A 754 -15.55 10.70 -20.52
N TRP A 755 -14.72 11.39 -21.30
CA TRP A 755 -13.88 12.48 -20.82
C TRP A 755 -14.24 13.84 -21.43
N THR A 756 -13.95 14.90 -20.69
CA THR A 756 -14.06 16.28 -21.15
C THR A 756 -12.98 17.17 -20.54
N SER A 757 -12.69 18.31 -21.17
CA SER A 757 -11.92 19.38 -20.52
C SER A 757 -12.83 20.20 -19.61
N SER A 758 -12.43 20.39 -18.37
CA SER A 758 -13.16 21.20 -17.39
C SER A 758 -12.18 21.93 -16.47
N SER A 759 -12.72 22.74 -15.56
CA SER A 759 -11.94 23.20 -14.42
C SER A 759 -11.66 22.01 -13.49
N PRO A 760 -10.48 21.98 -12.82
CA PRO A 760 -10.09 20.91 -11.90
C PRO A 760 -11.02 20.81 -10.70
N THR A 761 -11.36 19.58 -10.32
CA THR A 761 -12.26 19.22 -9.22
C THR A 761 -11.66 18.19 -8.25
N PRO A 762 -10.43 18.38 -7.75
CA PRO A 762 -9.81 17.42 -6.83
C PRO A 762 -10.70 17.15 -5.61
N HIS A 763 -10.83 15.89 -5.22
CA HIS A 763 -11.66 15.38 -4.11
C HIS A 763 -13.16 15.71 -4.25
N SER A 764 -13.64 15.94 -5.46
CA SER A 764 -15.04 16.30 -5.68
C SER A 764 -15.57 15.69 -6.96
N THR A 765 -16.90 15.75 -7.12
CA THR A 765 -17.52 15.23 -8.34
C THR A 765 -17.09 16.06 -9.54
N ASN A 766 -16.57 15.38 -10.56
CA ASN A 766 -16.14 16.00 -11.82
C ASN A 766 -17.22 16.92 -12.43
N LEU A 767 -16.78 18.05 -12.96
CA LEU A 767 -17.64 18.95 -13.71
C LEU A 767 -17.98 18.33 -15.06
N CYS A 768 -19.27 18.06 -15.25
CA CYS A 768 -19.76 17.35 -16.42
C CYS A 768 -20.84 18.14 -17.17
N PRO A 769 -20.94 17.95 -18.51
CA PRO A 769 -21.94 18.65 -19.30
C PRO A 769 -23.33 18.40 -18.74
N SER A 770 -24.08 19.48 -18.58
CA SER A 770 -25.39 19.47 -17.94
C SER A 770 -26.47 19.97 -18.87
N SER A 771 -27.69 19.47 -18.70
CA SER A 771 -28.87 19.98 -19.39
C SER A 771 -29.17 21.44 -19.03
N ALA A 772 -28.67 21.94 -17.89
CA ALA A 772 -28.81 23.32 -17.46
C ALA A 772 -28.21 24.33 -18.45
N PHE A 773 -27.11 23.95 -19.12
CA PHE A 773 -26.43 24.78 -20.12
C PHE A 773 -26.69 24.29 -21.56
N SER A 774 -27.73 23.47 -21.74
CA SER A 774 -28.06 22.87 -23.02
C SER A 774 -28.46 23.91 -24.07
N SER A 775 -28.00 23.70 -25.29
CA SER A 775 -28.35 24.51 -26.46
C SER A 775 -28.78 23.62 -27.62
N HIS A 776 -29.82 24.05 -28.32
CA HIS A 776 -30.17 23.43 -29.59
C HIS A 776 -29.19 23.91 -30.66
N ILE A 777 -28.55 22.96 -31.34
CA ILE A 777 -27.70 23.23 -32.49
C ILE A 777 -28.33 22.62 -33.75
N ASP A 778 -28.11 23.26 -34.89
CA ASP A 778 -28.36 22.70 -36.22
C ASP A 778 -27.25 23.19 -37.15
N LEU A 779 -26.18 22.40 -37.22
CA LEU A 779 -24.95 22.70 -37.93
C LEU A 779 -24.95 21.97 -39.27
N CYS A 780 -24.60 22.67 -40.34
CA CYS A 780 -24.36 22.07 -41.66
C CYS A 780 -22.92 22.38 -42.06
N LEU A 781 -22.07 21.35 -42.07
CA LEU A 781 -20.63 21.48 -42.24
C LEU A 781 -20.23 21.07 -43.67
N GLY A 782 -19.43 21.94 -44.31
CA GLY A 782 -18.94 21.81 -45.69
C GLY A 782 -18.13 20.56 -45.95
N PRO A 783 -17.88 20.22 -47.24
CA PRO A 783 -17.28 18.96 -47.63
C PRO A 783 -15.94 18.74 -46.90
N LEU A 784 -15.80 17.56 -46.31
CA LEU A 784 -14.59 17.10 -45.62
C LEU A 784 -13.38 17.33 -46.54
N SER A 785 -12.31 17.95 -46.03
CA SER A 785 -11.11 18.28 -46.83
C SER A 785 -10.48 17.01 -47.43
N SER A 786 -9.64 17.18 -48.46
CA SER A 786 -8.92 16.09 -49.13
C SER A 786 -8.14 15.17 -48.18
N ASP A 787 -7.68 15.68 -47.03
CA ASP A 787 -6.95 14.90 -46.02
C ASP A 787 -7.84 13.86 -45.28
N TRP A 788 -9.15 14.13 -45.21
CA TRP A 788 -10.13 13.22 -44.62
C TRP A 788 -10.61 12.13 -45.60
N GLN A 789 -10.40 12.34 -46.90
CA GLN A 789 -10.79 11.37 -47.94
C GLN A 789 -9.89 10.14 -47.99
N GLU A 790 -8.66 10.19 -47.46
CA GLU A 790 -7.74 9.04 -47.39
C GLU A 790 -8.06 8.07 -46.24
N HIS A 791 -8.71 8.53 -45.15
CA HIS A 791 -8.93 7.72 -43.93
C HIS A 791 -10.36 7.19 -43.78
N SER A 792 -11.34 7.84 -44.40
CA SER A 792 -12.73 7.37 -44.43
C SER A 792 -13.39 7.83 -45.72
N GLY A 793 -13.91 6.89 -46.53
CA GLY A 793 -14.76 7.26 -47.67
C GLY A 793 -15.91 8.19 -47.25
N ASN A 794 -16.48 8.90 -48.23
CA ASN A 794 -17.64 9.83 -48.17
C ASN A 794 -18.46 9.80 -46.86
N CYS A 795 -18.94 10.94 -46.33
CA CYS A 795 -19.55 11.05 -44.99
C CYS A 795 -20.66 10.04 -44.63
N SER A 796 -21.22 9.31 -45.61
CA SER A 796 -22.06 8.13 -45.43
C SER A 796 -21.37 6.99 -44.64
N GLY A 797 -20.04 6.85 -44.74
CA GLY A 797 -19.23 5.89 -43.99
C GLY A 797 -19.07 6.23 -42.51
N LEU A 798 -19.16 7.53 -42.15
CA LEU A 798 -19.14 8.00 -40.74
C LEU A 798 -20.37 7.53 -39.96
N ILE A 799 -21.52 7.41 -40.63
CA ILE A 799 -22.82 7.11 -40.01
C ILE A 799 -23.01 5.60 -39.78
N GLN A 800 -22.46 4.76 -40.66
CA GLN A 800 -22.57 3.29 -40.55
C GLN A 800 -21.75 2.68 -39.39
N GLY A 801 -20.80 3.41 -38.81
CA GLY A 801 -19.84 2.91 -37.82
C GLY A 801 -19.91 3.51 -36.41
N ARG A 802 -20.95 4.26 -36.04
CA ARG A 802 -21.05 4.92 -34.71
C ARG A 802 -19.84 5.83 -34.39
N ARG A 803 -19.27 6.52 -35.39
CA ARG A 803 -18.08 7.37 -35.21
C ARG A 803 -18.40 8.77 -34.69
N VAL A 804 -19.15 8.85 -33.58
CA VAL A 804 -19.44 10.10 -32.84
C VAL A 804 -18.15 10.84 -32.46
N MET A 805 -17.06 10.10 -32.25
CA MET A 805 -15.74 10.61 -31.93
C MET A 805 -15.09 11.43 -33.05
N GLU A 806 -15.24 11.02 -34.31
CA GLU A 806 -14.67 11.75 -35.46
C GLU A 806 -15.46 13.03 -35.72
N VAL A 807 -16.77 13.01 -35.48
CA VAL A 807 -17.60 14.22 -35.53
C VAL A 807 -17.22 15.20 -34.42
N ALA A 808 -16.99 14.71 -33.20
CA ALA A 808 -16.55 15.54 -32.09
C ALA A 808 -15.17 16.17 -32.34
N ASP A 809 -14.20 15.38 -32.81
CA ASP A 809 -12.87 15.87 -33.19
C ASP A 809 -12.95 16.94 -34.28
N TYR A 810 -13.77 16.71 -35.31
CA TYR A 810 -13.99 17.70 -36.37
C TYR A 810 -14.61 19.01 -35.86
N LEU A 811 -15.56 18.93 -34.93
CA LEU A 811 -16.14 20.12 -34.30
C LEU A 811 -15.10 20.86 -33.46
N GLU A 812 -14.32 20.12 -32.67
CA GLU A 812 -13.30 20.70 -31.79
C GLU A 812 -12.17 21.38 -32.56
N GLN A 813 -11.73 20.80 -33.69
CA GLN A 813 -10.74 21.42 -34.59
C GLN A 813 -11.20 22.76 -35.18
N ARG A 814 -12.52 23.02 -35.23
CA ARG A 814 -13.08 24.27 -35.76
C ARG A 814 -13.38 25.29 -34.68
N CYS A 815 -13.98 24.87 -33.57
CA CYS A 815 -14.43 25.79 -32.54
C CYS A 815 -13.39 26.04 -31.45
N HIS A 816 -12.53 25.06 -31.18
CA HIS A 816 -11.71 24.98 -29.97
C HIS A 816 -12.54 25.29 -28.72
N CYS A 817 -13.67 24.58 -28.57
CA CYS A 817 -14.71 24.89 -27.59
C CYS A 817 -14.85 23.81 -26.51
N GLY A 818 -13.96 22.82 -26.48
CA GLY A 818 -13.95 21.71 -25.54
C GLY A 818 -15.01 20.65 -25.80
N ILE A 819 -15.50 20.51 -27.04
CA ILE A 819 -16.44 19.45 -27.40
C ILE A 819 -15.67 18.13 -27.53
N SER A 820 -16.14 17.13 -26.79
CA SER A 820 -15.75 15.73 -26.97
C SER A 820 -16.95 14.88 -27.41
N ALA A 821 -16.73 13.60 -27.67
CA ALA A 821 -17.81 12.67 -28.01
C ALA A 821 -18.91 12.59 -26.93
N LEU A 822 -18.58 12.91 -25.67
CA LEU A 822 -19.50 13.01 -24.54
C LEU A 822 -20.66 13.98 -24.82
N TYR A 823 -20.38 15.09 -25.49
CA TYR A 823 -21.32 16.19 -25.75
C TYR A 823 -22.36 15.84 -26.82
N LEU A 824 -22.03 14.85 -27.67
CA LEU A 824 -22.82 14.47 -28.83
C LEU A 824 -23.72 13.25 -28.59
N GLN A 825 -23.82 12.75 -27.35
CA GLN A 825 -24.66 11.59 -27.01
C GLN A 825 -26.15 11.80 -27.35
N GLY A 826 -26.63 13.05 -27.31
CA GLY A 826 -28.01 13.44 -27.67
C GLY A 826 -28.16 14.11 -29.04
N ALA A 827 -27.08 14.20 -29.82
CA ALA A 827 -27.07 14.84 -31.12
C ALA A 827 -27.35 13.83 -32.24
N ASN A 828 -28.13 14.23 -33.22
CA ASN A 828 -28.35 13.47 -34.44
C ASN A 828 -27.43 13.99 -35.53
N PHE A 829 -27.01 13.10 -36.41
CA PHE A 829 -26.17 13.44 -37.54
C PHE A 829 -26.65 12.76 -38.81
N SER A 830 -26.55 13.47 -39.93
CA SER A 830 -26.87 12.97 -41.26
C SER A 830 -25.84 13.45 -42.26
N CYS A 831 -25.64 12.65 -43.30
CA CYS A 831 -24.73 12.97 -44.39
C CYS A 831 -25.58 13.08 -45.66
N VAL A 832 -25.55 14.24 -46.29
CA VAL A 832 -26.24 14.48 -47.55
C VAL A 832 -25.23 15.07 -48.52
N SER A 833 -24.94 14.35 -49.60
CA SER A 833 -24.05 14.83 -50.67
C SER A 833 -22.67 15.30 -50.21
N GLY A 834 -22.08 14.65 -49.20
CA GLY A 834 -20.76 15.02 -48.66
C GLY A 834 -20.81 16.07 -47.53
N TRP A 835 -21.99 16.60 -47.20
CA TRP A 835 -22.20 17.54 -46.09
C TRP A 835 -22.66 16.82 -44.83
N LEU A 836 -22.02 17.12 -43.71
CA LEU A 836 -22.39 16.60 -42.41
C LEU A 836 -23.34 17.59 -41.72
N ARG A 837 -24.59 17.16 -41.48
CA ARG A 837 -25.54 17.89 -40.65
C ARG A 837 -25.50 17.32 -39.23
N VAL A 838 -25.37 18.16 -38.21
CA VAL A 838 -25.42 17.78 -36.80
C VAL A 838 -26.50 18.63 -36.13
N TRP A 839 -27.56 18.00 -35.62
CA TRP A 839 -28.67 18.71 -34.98
C TRP A 839 -29.15 18.03 -33.70
N GLY A 840 -29.69 18.82 -32.77
CA GLY A 840 -30.18 18.32 -31.50
C GLY A 840 -29.71 19.18 -30.34
N ASN A 841 -29.97 18.71 -29.13
CA ASN A 841 -29.57 19.42 -27.93
C ASN A 841 -28.17 18.95 -27.50
N ILE A 842 -27.22 19.90 -27.49
CA ILE A 842 -25.87 19.68 -26.95
C ILE A 842 -25.80 20.33 -25.57
N GLN A 843 -25.33 19.55 -24.59
CA GLN A 843 -25.06 20.01 -23.24
C GLN A 843 -23.72 20.76 -23.18
N ALA A 844 -23.54 21.61 -22.18
CA ALA A 844 -22.29 22.32 -21.95
C ALA A 844 -21.95 22.33 -20.44
N LEU A 845 -20.71 22.66 -20.10
CA LEU A 845 -20.23 22.79 -18.72
C LEU A 845 -20.59 24.13 -18.08
N SER A 846 -20.66 25.19 -18.89
CA SER A 846 -20.88 26.55 -18.44
C SER A 846 -21.56 27.39 -19.52
N ASP A 847 -22.09 28.56 -19.14
CA ASP A 847 -22.62 29.53 -20.10
C ASP A 847 -21.54 30.05 -21.06
N HIS A 848 -20.28 30.12 -20.63
CA HIS A 848 -19.14 30.47 -21.50
C HIS A 848 -18.90 29.41 -22.56
N GLN A 849 -18.78 28.14 -22.16
CA GLN A 849 -18.59 27.05 -23.11
C GLN A 849 -19.79 26.96 -24.06
N ARG A 850 -21.01 27.11 -23.53
CA ARG A 850 -22.24 27.20 -24.32
C ARG A 850 -22.16 28.30 -25.38
N ALA A 851 -21.68 29.49 -25.03
CA ALA A 851 -21.51 30.59 -25.96
C ALA A 851 -20.49 30.25 -27.06
N LEU A 852 -19.38 29.59 -26.74
CA LEU A 852 -18.39 29.11 -27.73
C LEU A 852 -19.01 28.08 -28.69
N ILE A 853 -19.78 27.12 -28.16
CA ILE A 853 -20.49 26.12 -28.96
C ILE A 853 -21.47 26.80 -29.92
N LEU A 854 -22.27 27.75 -29.43
CA LEU A 854 -23.22 28.52 -30.25
C LEU A 854 -22.53 29.42 -31.27
N GLN A 855 -21.39 30.02 -30.93
CA GLN A 855 -20.61 30.83 -31.87
C GLN A 855 -20.19 30.03 -33.11
N THR A 856 -19.93 28.74 -32.94
CA THR A 856 -19.64 27.79 -34.02
C THR A 856 -20.81 27.66 -35.00
N SER A 857 -22.05 27.75 -34.52
CA SER A 857 -23.25 27.74 -35.37
C SER A 857 -23.43 29.02 -36.19
N HIS A 858 -22.84 30.12 -35.74
CA HIS A 858 -22.94 31.43 -36.39
C HIS A 858 -21.72 31.78 -37.26
N MET A 859 -20.64 30.98 -37.21
CA MET A 859 -19.35 31.32 -37.84
C MET A 859 -19.26 31.05 -39.35
N HIS A 860 -20.33 30.58 -40.02
CA HIS A 860 -20.37 30.54 -41.49
C HIS A 860 -21.68 31.10 -42.10
N PRO A 861 -21.58 31.76 -43.27
CA PRO A 861 -22.61 32.63 -43.81
C PRO A 861 -23.75 31.86 -44.49
N SER A 862 -24.99 32.32 -44.30
CA SER A 862 -26.12 32.02 -45.19
C SER A 862 -25.89 32.62 -46.61
N PRO A 863 -26.74 32.34 -47.61
CA PRO A 863 -26.89 31.11 -48.37
C PRO A 863 -26.61 31.35 -49.88
N VAL A 864 -25.84 30.49 -50.53
CA VAL A 864 -25.92 30.32 -52.00
C VAL A 864 -26.09 28.85 -52.34
N GLN A 865 -27.00 28.16 -51.65
CA GLN A 865 -27.74 26.99 -52.12
C GLN A 865 -28.66 26.56 -50.97
N GLY A 866 -29.91 27.02 -50.98
CA GLY A 866 -30.89 26.80 -49.89
C GLY A 866 -31.36 25.35 -49.71
N ASP A 867 -30.78 24.36 -50.39
CA ASP A 867 -31.39 23.04 -50.58
C ASP A 867 -30.52 21.84 -50.18
N ILE A 868 -29.28 22.02 -49.70
CA ILE A 868 -28.37 20.86 -49.48
C ILE A 868 -28.56 20.21 -48.08
N CYS A 869 -28.99 20.97 -47.07
CA CYS A 869 -29.19 20.50 -45.68
C CYS A 869 -30.65 20.55 -45.17
N SER A 870 -31.60 21.01 -46.00
CA SER A 870 -33.03 21.12 -45.67
C SER A 870 -33.74 19.79 -45.89
N ALA A 871 -34.48 19.29 -44.89
CA ALA A 871 -35.30 18.10 -45.07
C ALA A 871 -36.43 18.40 -46.07
N ALA A 872 -36.61 17.53 -47.07
CA ALA A 872 -37.74 17.58 -47.99
C ALA A 872 -39.05 17.57 -47.19
N THR A 873 -39.87 18.60 -47.41
CA THR A 873 -41.28 18.62 -47.01
C THR A 873 -41.96 17.35 -47.46
N THR A 874 -42.71 16.75 -46.55
CA THR A 874 -43.70 15.68 -46.77
C THR A 874 -44.27 15.72 -48.17
N ASP A 875 -43.77 14.84 -49.03
CA ASP A 875 -44.50 14.44 -50.21
C ASP A 875 -44.71 12.93 -50.18
N ARG A 876 -45.98 12.60 -50.37
CA ARG A 876 -46.56 11.28 -50.16
C ARG A 876 -46.18 10.44 -51.37
N HIS A 877 -44.97 9.88 -51.40
CA HIS A 877 -44.57 8.90 -52.41
C HIS A 877 -44.10 7.59 -51.79
N ILE A 878 -44.84 6.56 -52.19
CA ILE A 878 -44.70 5.15 -51.89
C ILE A 878 -43.22 4.75 -52.01
N SER A 879 -42.64 4.31 -50.90
CA SER A 879 -41.24 3.89 -50.81
C SER A 879 -40.97 2.70 -51.74
N THR A 880 -40.09 2.91 -52.71
CA THR A 880 -39.39 1.88 -53.49
C THR A 880 -38.32 1.19 -52.63
N VAL A 881 -38.70 0.69 -51.45
CA VAL A 881 -37.92 -0.27 -50.65
C VAL A 881 -38.51 -1.69 -50.77
N SER A 882 -39.68 -1.81 -51.41
CA SER A 882 -40.34 -3.09 -51.68
C SER A 882 -39.71 -3.91 -52.83
N ALA A 883 -38.64 -3.46 -53.48
CA ALA A 883 -38.07 -4.19 -54.62
C ALA A 883 -36.88 -5.09 -54.22
N LEU A 884 -35.99 -4.66 -53.32
CA LEU A 884 -34.79 -5.45 -53.00
C LEU A 884 -35.07 -6.54 -51.95
N GLY A 885 -35.85 -6.23 -50.91
CA GLY A 885 -36.28 -7.21 -49.91
C GLY A 885 -37.19 -8.29 -50.48
N LEU A 886 -38.02 -7.93 -51.47
CA LEU A 886 -38.86 -8.87 -52.21
C LEU A 886 -38.03 -9.74 -53.16
N GLN A 887 -36.97 -9.21 -53.79
CA GLN A 887 -36.06 -10.00 -54.63
C GLN A 887 -35.18 -10.95 -53.81
N ILE A 888 -34.64 -10.51 -52.66
CA ILE A 888 -33.86 -11.39 -51.77
C ILE A 888 -34.78 -12.44 -51.13
N GLY A 889 -36.00 -12.06 -50.74
CA GLY A 889 -37.03 -13.00 -50.26
C GLY A 889 -37.48 -14.00 -51.32
N LEU A 890 -37.61 -13.59 -52.59
CA LEU A 890 -37.90 -14.49 -53.72
C LEU A 890 -36.75 -15.45 -54.00
N VAL A 891 -35.50 -14.98 -54.00
CA VAL A 891 -34.34 -15.85 -54.23
C VAL A 891 -34.15 -16.83 -53.08
N ALA A 892 -34.27 -16.37 -51.82
CA ALA A 892 -34.23 -17.24 -50.65
C ALA A 892 -35.40 -18.24 -50.66
N GLY A 893 -36.61 -17.79 -51.01
CA GLY A 893 -37.79 -18.65 -51.13
C GLY A 893 -37.67 -19.70 -52.23
N VAL A 894 -37.10 -19.34 -53.39
CA VAL A 894 -36.83 -20.28 -54.49
C VAL A 894 -35.76 -21.28 -54.11
N LEU A 895 -34.69 -20.87 -53.41
CA LEU A 895 -33.67 -21.79 -52.90
C LEU A 895 -34.23 -22.75 -51.84
N LEU A 896 -35.13 -22.26 -50.98
CA LEU A 896 -35.83 -23.09 -49.99
C LEU A 896 -36.79 -24.08 -50.66
N LEU A 897 -37.51 -23.66 -51.70
CA LEU A 897 -38.38 -24.54 -52.49
C LEU A 897 -37.58 -25.57 -53.30
N LEU A 898 -36.41 -25.21 -53.84
CA LEU A 898 -35.51 -26.15 -54.50
C LEU A 898 -34.90 -27.14 -53.51
N GLY A 899 -34.53 -26.70 -52.31
CA GLY A 899 -34.06 -27.56 -51.22
C GLY A 899 -35.15 -28.53 -50.75
N LEU A 900 -36.39 -28.05 -50.57
CA LEU A 900 -37.53 -28.89 -50.21
C LEU A 900 -37.94 -29.83 -51.34
N ALA A 901 -37.84 -29.41 -52.61
CA ALA A 901 -38.07 -30.27 -53.76
C ALA A 901 -36.98 -31.34 -53.92
N ALA A 902 -35.72 -31.02 -53.63
CA ALA A 902 -34.63 -31.99 -53.61
C ALA A 902 -34.76 -32.98 -52.44
N ALA A 903 -35.18 -32.51 -51.26
CA ALA A 903 -35.48 -33.35 -50.10
C ALA A 903 -36.69 -34.26 -50.35
N ALA A 904 -37.75 -33.74 -50.95
CA ALA A 904 -38.91 -34.53 -51.37
C ALA A 904 -38.54 -35.52 -52.47
N PHE A 905 -37.74 -35.11 -53.47
CA PHE A 905 -37.25 -35.99 -54.53
C PHE A 905 -36.39 -37.10 -53.95
N THR A 906 -35.44 -36.83 -53.06
CA THR A 906 -34.63 -37.86 -52.38
C THR A 906 -35.49 -38.77 -51.49
N TYR A 907 -36.47 -38.23 -50.78
CA TYR A 907 -37.42 -39.01 -49.99
C TYR A 907 -38.28 -39.94 -50.85
N PHE A 908 -38.82 -39.45 -51.98
CA PHE A 908 -39.62 -40.27 -52.90
C PHE A 908 -38.75 -41.21 -53.77
N TYR A 909 -37.51 -40.84 -54.07
CA TYR A 909 -36.53 -41.67 -54.78
C TYR A 909 -36.08 -42.85 -53.91
N LYS A 910 -35.84 -42.61 -52.62
CA LYS A 910 -35.46 -43.65 -51.65
C LYS A 910 -36.63 -44.57 -51.28
N LYS A 911 -37.88 -44.12 -51.42
CA LYS A 911 -39.09 -44.92 -51.17
C LYS A 911 -39.49 -45.83 -52.34
N ARG A 912 -38.86 -45.71 -53.52
CA ARG A 912 -39.31 -46.39 -54.75
C ARG A 912 -38.47 -47.55 -55.27
N ARG A 913 -37.40 -48.02 -54.61
CA ARG A 913 -36.82 -49.34 -54.95
C ARG A 913 -36.30 -50.16 -53.77
N PRO A 914 -36.40 -51.49 -53.86
CA PRO A 914 -36.12 -52.44 -52.78
C PRO A 914 -34.62 -52.75 -52.68
N LEU A 915 -34.24 -53.32 -51.53
CA LEU A 915 -32.91 -53.81 -51.20
C LEU A 915 -32.42 -54.86 -52.21
N ASP A 916 -31.16 -54.75 -52.63
CA ASP A 916 -30.39 -55.87 -53.15
C ASP A 916 -29.00 -55.95 -52.47
N TYR A 917 -28.73 -57.17 -52.01
CA TYR A 917 -27.49 -57.73 -51.47
C TYR A 917 -26.40 -57.85 -52.56
N TYR A 918 -25.12 -57.84 -52.16
CA TYR A 918 -23.92 -58.56 -52.68
C TYR A 918 -22.67 -57.80 -52.16
N SER A 919 -21.97 -58.24 -51.11
CA SER A 919 -20.92 -59.28 -51.01
C SER A 919 -19.49 -58.80 -51.36
N MET A 920 -18.54 -59.12 -50.45
CA MET A 920 -17.12 -59.52 -50.65
C MET A 920 -16.21 -58.52 -51.40
N GLU A 921 -14.95 -58.24 -51.08
CA GLU A 921 -13.83 -58.70 -50.23
C GLU A 921 -12.80 -57.53 -50.35
N LEU A 922 -11.82 -57.27 -49.48
CA LEU A 922 -10.58 -58.04 -49.30
C LEU A 922 -9.74 -57.39 -48.17
N SER A 923 -8.99 -58.25 -47.49
CA SER A 923 -8.06 -58.07 -46.38
C SER A 923 -6.68 -57.53 -46.77
N GLU A 924 -5.96 -56.93 -45.79
CA GLU A 924 -4.60 -57.28 -45.28
C GLU A 924 -4.04 -56.07 -44.47
N HIS A 925 -3.85 -56.16 -43.15
CA HIS A 925 -2.71 -56.71 -42.38
C HIS A 925 -1.51 -55.75 -42.17
N ALA A 926 -1.33 -55.34 -40.90
CA ALA A 926 -0.10 -55.08 -40.13
C ALA A 926 -0.52 -54.38 -38.81
N GLU A 927 -0.66 -55.04 -37.64
CA GLU A 927 0.38 -55.44 -36.65
C GLU A 927 1.48 -54.38 -36.45
N GLY A 928 1.89 -53.95 -35.24
CA GLY A 928 1.62 -54.35 -33.85
C GLY A 928 1.88 -53.14 -32.90
N LEU A 929 1.22 -53.07 -31.74
CA LEU A 929 1.58 -53.62 -30.42
C LEU A 929 2.52 -52.74 -29.57
N SER A 930 2.05 -52.56 -28.34
CA SER A 930 2.48 -51.78 -27.18
C SER A 930 3.88 -52.07 -26.62
N ASP A 931 4.48 -51.07 -25.97
CA ASP A 931 4.75 -51.04 -24.51
C ASP A 931 5.93 -50.11 -24.16
N LEU A 932 5.64 -49.02 -23.41
CA LEU A 932 6.34 -48.53 -22.20
C LEU A 932 5.80 -47.16 -21.76
#